data_AF-A0A8E2JBW2-F1
#
_entry.id   AF-A0A8E2JBW2-F1
#
_cell.length_a   1.000
_cell.length_b   1.000
_cell.length_c   1.000
_cell.angle_alpha   90.00
_cell.angle_beta   90.00
_cell.angle_gamma   90.00
#
_symmetry.space_group_name_H-M   'P 1'
#
loop_
_entity.id
_entity.type
_entity.pdbx_description
1 polymer ?
#
loop_
_entity_poly.entity_id
_entity_poly.type
_entity_poly.pdbx_seq_one_letter_code
_entity_poly.pdbx_strand_id
1 'polypeptide(L)'
;MWKIAEAQLRRDEKKGKLLDAYYDILKSKLKEDLEPAGTRERQKQIYDFITSEFNSFHGTSQSGTFSSVLRKAASCVKKAADCVLKAENVISAAAQPCLPASIACAGVMLVVSLCIQAGSQRDVLFKGLDEIPDVIYDLAEHEKLHWADTQEPVFKRSMTNLCSGILEFLARAACHLQKHPVTRILKDMFNQGEWDVLLAAIKNAEARLINHSTVSGWKDVRMIREAQEKDQLAQRTATLSKATAARNEKITAFLKKIHEHAWPDGDSYEFSKDRVKPPEEGTCKWFINHDKFKAWESSGNPNSKFLLLTAYPGCGKSVLSKHLIDTVLSQSKDRTVCYFFFKDDFEHQKSAVGALCTLLHQLLVMSESKGCTLLADSALRRLETMGNESFFGSVCSLWKTFTEAALHTDAGEVVCVLDALDECRTKDRNEIIRAINEFYRTPRNQESSSLKFFLTSRPYGNIIQSQFYVWGHRLPEIRLAGEEDDVANDIAAEIKIVVNKRIDQICNTFHLSKRMTELMKTNLGNTPGRTYLWITLVFDDLLKKTSGINKEYIESFAKNPPKDVDDTYEKILNRSKTQSPGNQDLKRTRNILQMVVAARRPLTLQEMSIALPLTEHEPPYKDLVDEIDTEEGVWNTIRDCCGLLVIRVDDRLYLLHQTVREFLV
;
A
#
# COMPACT_ATOMS: atom_id res chain seq x y z
N MET A 1 -32.91 43.68 -23.28
CA MET A 1 -33.09 42.98 -24.59
C MET A 1 -34.05 41.78 -24.59
N TRP A 2 -34.04 40.95 -23.55
CA TRP A 2 -34.83 39.73 -23.47
C TRP A 2 -36.37 39.88 -23.63
N LYS A 3 -36.96 41.02 -23.25
CA LYS A 3 -38.39 41.32 -23.53
C LYS A 3 -38.70 41.36 -25.05
N ILE A 4 -37.76 41.86 -25.84
CA ILE A 4 -37.87 41.92 -27.31
C ILE A 4 -37.72 40.51 -27.89
N ALA A 5 -36.83 39.70 -27.32
CA ALA A 5 -36.65 38.30 -27.69
C ALA A 5 -37.91 37.46 -27.42
N GLU A 6 -38.55 37.65 -26.25
CA GLU A 6 -39.83 36.99 -25.94
C GLU A 6 -40.93 37.42 -26.93
N ALA A 7 -41.06 38.72 -27.20
CA ALA A 7 -42.01 39.22 -28.18
C ALA A 7 -41.73 38.67 -29.59
N GLN A 8 -40.45 38.47 -29.95
CA GLN A 8 -40.04 37.86 -31.22
C GLN A 8 -40.44 36.38 -31.29
N LEU A 9 -40.27 35.62 -30.22
CA LEU A 9 -40.68 34.22 -30.16
C LEU A 9 -42.21 34.07 -30.21
N ARG A 10 -42.96 34.99 -29.59
CA ARG A 10 -44.44 34.99 -29.60
C ARG A 10 -45.06 35.31 -30.98
N ARG A 11 -44.28 35.81 -31.95
CA ARG A 11 -44.76 36.01 -33.34
C ARG A 11 -44.96 34.69 -34.08
N ASP A 12 -44.29 33.63 -33.65
CA ASP A 12 -44.48 32.28 -34.16
C ASP A 12 -45.47 31.55 -33.23
N GLU A 13 -46.61 31.15 -33.79
CA GLU A 13 -47.71 30.53 -33.01
C GLU A 13 -47.27 29.23 -32.31
N LYS A 14 -46.35 28.46 -32.90
CA LYS A 14 -45.83 27.23 -32.29
C LYS A 14 -44.89 27.56 -31.12
N LYS A 15 -44.01 28.55 -31.28
CA LYS A 15 -43.07 28.99 -30.24
C LYS A 15 -43.76 29.75 -29.10
N GLY A 16 -44.86 30.46 -29.40
CA GLY A 16 -45.73 31.06 -28.39
C GLY A 16 -46.34 30.01 -27.45
N LYS A 17 -46.96 28.96 -28.02
CA LYS A 17 -47.50 27.82 -27.25
C LYS A 17 -46.43 27.11 -26.40
N LEU A 18 -45.20 27.02 -26.91
CA LEU A 18 -44.07 26.46 -26.17
C LEU A 18 -43.66 27.32 -24.97
N LEU A 19 -43.59 28.65 -25.14
CA LEU A 19 -43.26 29.58 -24.07
C LEU A 19 -44.32 29.60 -22.97
N ASP A 20 -45.60 29.56 -23.33
CA ASP A 20 -46.69 29.52 -22.35
C ASP A 20 -46.62 28.25 -21.50
N ALA A 21 -46.37 27.09 -22.12
CA ALA A 21 -46.13 25.83 -21.39
C ALA A 21 -44.89 25.88 -20.49
N TYR A 22 -43.79 26.50 -20.95
CA TYR A 22 -42.60 26.70 -20.14
C TYR A 22 -42.89 27.56 -18.90
N TYR A 23 -43.63 28.65 -19.07
CA TYR A 23 -44.04 29.49 -17.94
C TYR A 23 -44.96 28.77 -16.97
N ASP A 24 -45.87 27.92 -17.44
CA ASP A 24 -46.74 27.14 -16.57
C ASP A 24 -45.97 26.10 -15.76
N ILE A 25 -44.94 25.47 -16.35
CA ILE A 25 -44.01 24.58 -15.61
C ILE A 25 -43.23 25.36 -14.56
N LEU A 26 -42.75 26.56 -14.89
CA LEU A 26 -42.03 27.43 -13.95
C LEU A 26 -42.96 27.84 -12.78
N LYS A 27 -44.19 28.27 -13.05
CA LYS A 27 -45.22 28.61 -12.03
C LYS A 27 -45.50 27.43 -11.09
N SER A 28 -45.71 26.24 -11.65
CA SER A 28 -45.98 25.02 -10.88
C SER A 28 -44.87 24.71 -9.87
N LYS A 29 -43.61 25.01 -10.22
CA LYS A 29 -42.45 24.80 -9.33
C LYS A 29 -42.22 25.95 -8.35
N LEU A 30 -42.55 27.19 -8.73
CA LEU A 30 -42.51 28.38 -7.87
C LEU A 30 -43.60 28.35 -6.76
N LYS A 31 -44.66 27.56 -6.93
CA LYS A 31 -45.81 27.45 -6.00
C LYS A 31 -46.59 28.75 -5.75
N GLU A 32 -46.35 29.79 -6.56
CA GLU A 32 -47.06 31.07 -6.56
C GLU A 32 -47.28 31.54 -8.01
N ASP A 33 -48.29 32.40 -8.23
CA ASP A 33 -48.49 33.03 -9.53
C ASP A 33 -47.32 33.98 -9.85
N LEU A 34 -46.83 33.90 -11.09
CA LEU A 34 -45.77 34.78 -11.57
C LEU A 34 -46.28 36.22 -11.64
N GLU A 35 -45.67 37.10 -10.86
CA GLU A 35 -45.92 38.54 -10.91
C GLU A 35 -45.67 39.12 -12.33
N PRO A 36 -46.29 40.27 -12.70
CA PRO A 36 -46.17 40.84 -14.04
C PRO A 36 -44.73 41.06 -14.49
N ALA A 37 -44.48 40.91 -15.80
CA ALA A 37 -43.15 41.02 -16.39
C ALA A 37 -42.60 42.45 -16.33
N GLY A 38 -42.00 42.82 -15.22
CA GLY A 38 -41.37 44.13 -15.02
C GLY A 38 -41.16 44.52 -13.56
N THR A 39 -41.76 43.78 -12.62
CA THR A 39 -41.86 44.16 -11.21
C THR A 39 -40.66 43.69 -10.38
N ARG A 40 -40.36 44.39 -9.29
CA ARG A 40 -39.30 43.99 -8.33
C ARG A 40 -39.70 42.73 -7.57
N GLU A 41 -40.99 42.56 -7.37
CA GLU A 41 -41.63 41.42 -6.71
C GLU A 41 -41.35 40.13 -7.50
N ARG A 42 -41.46 40.17 -8.83
CA ARG A 42 -41.08 39.04 -9.71
C ARG A 42 -39.60 38.68 -9.62
N GLN A 43 -38.71 39.67 -9.42
CA GLN A 43 -37.27 39.42 -9.26
C GLN A 43 -36.98 38.63 -7.99
N LYS A 44 -37.60 39.07 -6.89
CA LYS A 44 -37.45 38.45 -5.59
C LYS A 44 -37.96 37.00 -5.62
N GLN A 45 -39.13 36.75 -6.22
CA GLN A 45 -39.67 35.40 -6.41
C GLN A 45 -38.71 34.46 -7.15
N ILE A 46 -38.09 34.94 -8.23
CA ILE A 46 -37.14 34.15 -9.03
C ILE A 46 -35.84 33.89 -8.24
N TYR A 47 -35.35 34.89 -7.50
CA TYR A 47 -34.13 34.77 -6.70
C TYR A 47 -34.29 33.77 -5.55
N ASP A 48 -35.40 33.86 -4.82
CA ASP A 48 -35.72 32.96 -3.71
C ASP A 48 -35.81 31.51 -4.21
N PHE A 49 -36.40 31.30 -5.40
CA PHE A 49 -36.45 29.99 -6.06
C PHE A 49 -35.05 29.44 -6.37
N ILE A 50 -34.20 30.23 -7.05
CA ILE A 50 -32.83 29.82 -7.42
C ILE A 50 -32.02 29.45 -6.18
N THR A 51 -32.12 30.26 -5.12
CA THR A 51 -31.41 30.04 -3.85
C THR A 51 -31.91 28.79 -3.13
N SER A 52 -33.23 28.54 -3.13
CA SER A 52 -33.82 27.36 -2.51
C SER A 52 -33.39 26.05 -3.19
N GLU A 53 -33.39 26.02 -4.52
CA GLU A 53 -32.99 24.85 -5.30
C GLU A 53 -31.49 24.60 -5.13
N PHE A 54 -30.65 25.64 -5.17
CA PHE A 54 -29.21 25.54 -4.93
C PHE A 54 -28.88 24.90 -3.57
N ASN A 55 -29.55 25.34 -2.50
CA ASN A 55 -29.34 24.80 -1.16
C ASN A 55 -29.81 23.34 -1.03
N SER A 56 -30.92 22.99 -1.69
CA SER A 56 -31.40 21.60 -1.79
C SER A 56 -30.35 20.69 -2.43
N PHE A 57 -29.66 21.14 -3.49
CA PHE A 57 -28.58 20.39 -4.13
C PHE A 57 -27.34 20.22 -3.25
N HIS A 58 -26.92 21.27 -2.54
CA HIS A 58 -25.77 21.20 -1.66
C HIS A 58 -25.96 20.17 -0.53
N GLY A 59 -27.17 20.05 0.01
CA GLY A 59 -27.53 19.03 0.99
C GLY A 59 -27.41 17.60 0.44
N THR A 60 -27.86 17.35 -0.79
CA THR A 60 -27.69 16.03 -1.44
C THR A 60 -26.23 15.71 -1.80
N SER A 61 -25.38 16.72 -2.03
CA SER A 61 -23.95 16.57 -2.40
C SER A 61 -23.06 15.91 -1.33
N GLN A 62 -23.46 15.99 -0.06
CA GLN A 62 -22.66 15.49 1.06
C GLN A 62 -22.87 13.99 1.37
N SER A 63 -23.82 13.31 0.71
CA SER A 63 -24.17 11.90 1.03
C SER A 63 -23.35 10.81 0.29
N GLY A 64 -22.26 11.18 -0.38
CA GLY A 64 -21.13 10.26 -0.59
C GLY A 64 -21.19 9.26 -1.76
N THR A 65 -22.26 9.18 -2.57
CA THR A 65 -22.27 8.30 -3.77
C THR A 65 -22.77 9.04 -5.01
N PHE A 66 -21.85 9.55 -5.84
CA PHE A 66 -22.22 10.36 -7.01
C PHE A 66 -22.00 9.63 -8.33
N SER A 67 -23.07 9.48 -9.13
CA SER A 67 -22.98 9.15 -10.55
C SER A 67 -22.36 10.31 -11.34
N SER A 68 -21.77 10.04 -12.52
CA SER A 68 -21.18 11.05 -13.41
C SER A 68 -22.16 12.17 -13.80
N VAL A 69 -23.45 11.85 -13.85
CA VAL A 69 -24.57 12.77 -14.14
C VAL A 69 -24.73 13.81 -13.05
N LEU A 70 -24.70 13.40 -11.77
CA LEU A 70 -24.86 14.31 -10.64
C LEU A 70 -23.65 15.26 -10.48
N ARG A 71 -22.44 14.81 -10.85
CA ARG A 71 -21.24 15.66 -10.84
C ARG A 71 -21.29 16.76 -11.92
N LYS A 72 -21.72 16.40 -13.14
CA LYS A 72 -21.94 17.37 -14.23
C LYS A 72 -23.07 18.36 -13.88
N ALA A 73 -24.17 17.87 -13.32
CA ALA A 73 -25.29 18.71 -12.90
C ALA A 73 -24.91 19.68 -11.77
N ALA A 74 -24.16 19.23 -10.76
CA ALA A 74 -23.68 20.09 -9.67
C ALA A 74 -22.75 21.22 -10.17
N SER A 75 -21.90 20.93 -11.17
CA SER A 75 -21.09 21.95 -11.84
C SER A 75 -21.94 23.00 -12.56
N CYS A 76 -22.97 22.57 -13.31
CA CYS A 76 -23.88 23.49 -14.01
C CYS A 76 -24.70 24.36 -13.04
N VAL A 77 -25.22 23.76 -11.96
CA VAL A 77 -25.94 24.47 -10.90
C VAL A 77 -25.06 25.52 -10.24
N LYS A 78 -23.81 25.17 -9.92
CA LYS A 78 -22.86 26.11 -9.33
C LYS A 78 -22.56 27.29 -10.25
N LYS A 79 -22.31 27.02 -11.54
CA LYS A 79 -22.13 28.08 -12.55
C LYS A 79 -23.35 29.00 -12.64
N ALA A 80 -24.55 28.44 -12.73
CA ALA A 80 -25.78 29.22 -12.83
C ALA A 80 -26.06 30.05 -11.57
N ALA A 81 -25.82 29.50 -10.38
CA ALA A 81 -25.95 30.22 -9.11
C ALA A 81 -24.90 31.34 -8.97
N ASP A 82 -23.65 31.07 -9.33
CA ASP A 82 -22.57 32.07 -9.34
C ASP A 82 -22.89 33.21 -10.34
N CYS A 83 -23.51 32.91 -11.49
CA CYS A 83 -23.97 33.93 -12.44
C CYS A 83 -25.07 34.82 -11.85
N VAL A 84 -26.02 34.24 -11.10
CA VAL A 84 -27.12 34.97 -10.47
C VAL A 84 -26.64 35.84 -9.31
N LEU A 85 -25.75 35.31 -8.46
CA LEU A 85 -25.15 36.05 -7.34
C LEU A 85 -24.25 37.19 -7.81
N LYS A 86 -23.48 36.99 -8.89
CA LYS A 86 -22.70 38.07 -9.51
C LYS A 86 -23.61 39.09 -10.19
N ALA A 87 -24.69 38.66 -10.85
CA ALA A 87 -25.69 39.56 -11.41
C ALA A 87 -26.41 40.38 -10.33
N GLU A 88 -26.68 39.84 -9.14
CA GLU A 88 -27.31 40.58 -8.03
C GLU A 88 -26.43 41.70 -7.49
N ASN A 89 -25.14 41.44 -7.25
CA ASN A 89 -24.15 42.46 -6.86
C ASN A 89 -24.01 43.59 -7.91
N VAL A 90 -24.42 43.30 -9.15
CA VAL A 90 -24.45 44.23 -10.27
C VAL A 90 -25.81 44.95 -10.38
N ILE A 91 -26.93 44.27 -10.10
CA ILE A 91 -28.31 44.75 -10.17
C ILE A 91 -28.64 45.71 -9.01
N SER A 92 -28.01 45.55 -7.84
CA SER A 92 -28.15 46.51 -6.73
C SER A 92 -27.50 47.87 -6.99
N ALA A 93 -26.57 47.95 -7.97
CA ALA A 93 -25.82 49.15 -8.30
C ALA A 93 -26.33 49.92 -9.55
N ALA A 94 -27.16 49.31 -10.41
CA ALA A 94 -27.67 49.93 -11.63
C ALA A 94 -29.19 50.16 -11.55
N ALA A 95 -29.64 51.40 -11.79
CA ALA A 95 -31.02 51.85 -11.57
C ALA A 95 -32.09 51.23 -12.51
N GLN A 96 -31.76 50.22 -13.33
CA GLN A 96 -32.75 49.47 -14.13
C GLN A 96 -32.55 47.95 -14.01
N PRO A 97 -33.58 47.20 -13.57
CA PRO A 97 -33.50 45.75 -13.41
C PRO A 97 -33.49 45.01 -14.76
N CYS A 98 -32.44 44.22 -15.05
CA CYS A 98 -32.37 43.32 -16.22
C CYS A 98 -33.22 42.04 -16.01
N LEU A 99 -34.51 42.22 -15.74
CA LEU A 99 -35.47 41.21 -15.32
C LEU A 99 -35.53 39.89 -16.14
N PRO A 100 -35.38 39.87 -17.47
CA PRO A 100 -35.63 38.63 -18.21
C PRO A 100 -34.39 37.76 -18.44
N ALA A 101 -33.19 38.21 -18.03
CA ALA A 101 -32.03 37.32 -17.84
C ALA A 101 -32.25 36.38 -16.63
N SER A 102 -32.89 36.89 -15.56
CA SER A 102 -33.26 36.10 -14.38
C SER A 102 -34.20 34.94 -14.71
N ILE A 103 -35.10 35.12 -15.69
CA ILE A 103 -35.99 34.05 -16.19
C ILE A 103 -35.20 32.96 -16.92
N ALA A 104 -34.17 33.33 -17.68
CA ALA A 104 -33.29 32.35 -18.33
C ALA A 104 -32.46 31.59 -17.29
N CYS A 105 -31.92 32.26 -16.26
CA CYS A 105 -31.24 31.60 -15.14
C CYS A 105 -32.17 30.66 -14.36
N ALA A 106 -33.40 31.08 -14.06
CA ALA A 106 -34.42 30.24 -13.44
C ALA A 106 -34.76 29.02 -14.31
N GLY A 107 -34.78 29.20 -15.63
CA GLY A 107 -34.95 28.13 -16.60
C GLY A 107 -33.83 27.11 -16.58
N VAL A 108 -32.57 27.55 -16.53
CA VAL A 108 -31.42 26.64 -16.38
C VAL A 108 -31.55 25.82 -15.10
N MET A 109 -31.85 26.48 -13.97
CA MET A 109 -32.01 25.80 -12.67
C MET A 109 -33.16 24.79 -12.70
N LEU A 110 -34.32 25.19 -13.23
CA LEU A 110 -35.48 24.32 -13.42
C LEU A 110 -35.10 23.08 -14.25
N VAL A 111 -34.47 23.27 -15.42
CA VAL A 111 -34.12 22.17 -16.31
C VAL A 111 -33.11 21.23 -15.67
N VAL A 112 -32.12 21.75 -14.92
CA VAL A 112 -31.15 20.91 -14.22
C VAL A 112 -31.82 20.10 -13.10
N SER A 113 -32.72 20.70 -12.31
CA SER A 113 -33.50 19.98 -11.30
C SER A 113 -34.35 18.86 -11.92
N LEU A 114 -34.92 19.11 -13.10
CA LEU A 114 -35.69 18.11 -13.84
C LEU A 114 -34.82 17.00 -14.42
N CYS A 115 -33.61 17.29 -14.89
CA CYS A 115 -32.64 16.28 -15.35
C CYS A 115 -32.24 15.32 -14.22
N ILE A 116 -32.06 15.84 -13.01
CA ILE A 116 -31.73 15.04 -11.82
C ILE A 116 -32.90 14.13 -11.45
N GLN A 117 -34.13 14.66 -11.49
CA GLN A 117 -35.35 13.88 -11.20
C GLN A 117 -35.64 12.82 -12.27
N ALA A 118 -35.32 13.09 -13.54
CA ALA A 118 -35.60 12.20 -14.66
C ALA A 118 -34.53 11.14 -14.91
N GLY A 119 -33.34 11.25 -14.31
CA GLY A 119 -32.23 10.29 -14.45
C GLY A 119 -31.73 10.11 -15.90
N SER A 120 -32.09 11.00 -16.83
CA SER A 120 -31.90 10.79 -18.26
C SER A 120 -30.51 11.22 -18.72
N GLN A 121 -29.76 10.32 -19.37
CA GLN A 121 -28.51 10.66 -20.06
C GLN A 121 -28.82 11.23 -21.45
N ARG A 122 -28.70 12.55 -21.61
CA ARG A 122 -28.72 13.22 -22.92
C ARG A 122 -27.55 14.18 -23.01
N ASP A 123 -26.47 13.73 -23.63
CA ASP A 123 -25.21 14.49 -23.69
C ASP A 123 -25.37 15.86 -24.32
N VAL A 124 -26.23 16.01 -25.33
CA VAL A 124 -26.51 17.30 -26.00
C VAL A 124 -27.23 18.29 -25.08
N LEU A 125 -28.17 17.80 -24.25
CA LEU A 125 -28.89 18.63 -23.29
C LEU A 125 -27.95 19.11 -22.17
N PHE A 126 -27.10 18.23 -21.66
CA PHE A 126 -26.08 18.59 -20.67
C PHE A 126 -25.03 19.55 -21.25
N LYS A 127 -24.65 19.40 -22.52
CA LYS A 127 -23.74 20.32 -23.20
C LYS A 127 -24.35 21.73 -23.29
N GLY A 128 -25.62 21.85 -23.66
CA GLY A 128 -26.31 23.13 -23.66
C GLY A 128 -26.45 23.76 -22.27
N LEU A 129 -26.72 22.96 -21.23
CA LEU A 129 -26.85 23.44 -19.86
C LEU A 129 -25.52 23.85 -19.19
N ASP A 130 -24.38 23.38 -19.69
CA ASP A 130 -23.06 23.82 -19.23
C ASP A 130 -22.58 25.09 -19.94
N GLU A 131 -22.97 25.29 -21.20
CA GLU A 131 -22.53 26.41 -22.05
C GLU A 131 -23.44 27.66 -21.94
N ILE A 132 -24.76 27.49 -21.83
CA ILE A 132 -25.74 28.61 -21.80
C ILE A 132 -25.56 29.57 -20.60
N PRO A 133 -25.26 29.13 -19.37
CA PRO A 133 -25.07 30.03 -18.23
C PRO A 133 -23.95 31.05 -18.46
N ASP A 134 -22.87 30.61 -19.08
CA ASP A 134 -21.70 31.43 -19.38
C ASP A 134 -22.07 32.54 -20.38
N VAL A 135 -22.88 32.21 -21.39
CA VAL A 135 -23.39 33.17 -22.38
C VAL A 135 -24.40 34.16 -21.76
N ILE A 136 -25.25 33.71 -20.83
CA ILE A 136 -26.20 34.60 -20.12
C ILE A 136 -25.44 35.62 -19.27
N TYR A 137 -24.37 35.19 -18.60
CA TYR A 137 -23.52 36.07 -17.79
C TYR A 137 -22.80 37.12 -18.65
N ASP A 138 -22.15 36.69 -19.74
CA ASP A 138 -21.46 37.58 -20.67
C ASP A 138 -22.42 38.63 -21.28
N LEU A 139 -23.68 38.24 -21.54
CA LEU A 139 -24.73 39.15 -21.99
C LEU A 139 -25.16 40.16 -20.92
N ALA A 140 -25.30 39.72 -19.66
CA ALA A 140 -25.73 40.58 -18.56
C ALA A 140 -24.66 41.62 -18.19
N GLU A 141 -23.39 41.24 -18.21
CA GLU A 141 -22.27 42.16 -17.93
C GLU A 141 -22.09 43.20 -19.05
N HIS A 142 -22.30 42.82 -20.31
CA HIS A 142 -22.25 43.76 -21.43
C HIS A 142 -23.46 44.73 -21.47
N GLU A 143 -24.67 44.28 -21.11
CA GLU A 143 -25.85 45.15 -20.96
C GLU A 143 -25.60 46.22 -19.88
N LYS A 144 -24.75 45.93 -18.88
CA LYS A 144 -24.35 46.90 -17.83
C LYS A 144 -23.38 47.97 -18.32
N LEU A 145 -22.35 47.58 -19.09
CA LEU A 145 -21.21 48.45 -19.41
C LEU A 145 -21.45 49.40 -20.60
N HIS A 146 -22.28 49.00 -21.57
CA HIS A 146 -22.29 49.67 -22.89
C HIS A 146 -23.68 50.04 -23.43
N TRP A 147 -24.73 49.97 -22.61
CA TRP A 147 -26.11 50.21 -23.06
C TRP A 147 -26.39 51.64 -23.53
N ALA A 148 -25.69 52.64 -22.99
CA ALA A 148 -25.96 54.04 -23.30
C ALA A 148 -25.42 54.50 -24.68
N ASP A 149 -24.48 53.77 -25.29
CA ASP A 149 -23.68 54.29 -26.42
C ASP A 149 -23.71 53.45 -27.71
N THR A 150 -24.40 52.29 -27.75
CA THR A 150 -24.41 51.42 -28.94
C THR A 150 -25.69 51.56 -29.76
N GLN A 151 -25.70 52.51 -30.70
CA GLN A 151 -26.78 52.71 -31.68
C GLN A 151 -26.73 51.76 -32.90
N GLU A 152 -25.84 50.76 -32.94
CA GLU A 152 -25.70 49.93 -34.14
C GLU A 152 -26.84 48.87 -34.25
N PRO A 153 -27.72 48.97 -35.27
CA PRO A 153 -28.91 48.13 -35.37
C PRO A 153 -28.59 46.64 -35.61
N VAL A 154 -27.42 46.33 -36.17
CA VAL A 154 -26.94 44.97 -36.42
C VAL A 154 -26.62 44.25 -35.11
N PHE A 155 -25.97 44.94 -34.17
CA PHE A 155 -25.63 44.42 -32.85
C PHE A 155 -26.89 44.09 -32.03
N LYS A 156 -27.86 45.02 -32.00
CA LYS A 156 -29.15 44.83 -31.35
C LYS A 156 -29.91 43.61 -31.91
N ARG A 157 -29.84 43.39 -33.22
CA ARG A 157 -30.47 42.23 -33.88
C ARG A 157 -29.81 40.91 -33.47
N SER A 158 -28.48 40.87 -33.45
CA SER A 158 -27.70 39.69 -33.06
C SER A 158 -27.92 39.31 -31.58
N MET A 159 -27.95 40.29 -30.68
CA MET A 159 -28.30 40.08 -29.27
C MET A 159 -29.72 39.51 -29.11
N THR A 160 -30.71 40.08 -29.81
CA THR A 160 -32.10 39.60 -29.73
C THR A 160 -32.21 38.14 -30.19
N ASN A 161 -31.49 37.78 -31.26
CA ASN A 161 -31.48 36.42 -31.77
C ASN A 161 -30.83 35.43 -30.77
N LEU A 162 -29.73 35.83 -30.12
CA LEU A 162 -29.08 35.01 -29.10
C LEU A 162 -29.99 34.77 -27.89
N CYS A 163 -30.59 35.84 -27.34
CA CYS A 163 -31.56 35.73 -26.24
C CYS A 163 -32.78 34.88 -26.62
N SER A 164 -33.28 35.01 -27.86
CA SER A 164 -34.41 34.20 -28.34
C SER A 164 -34.05 32.72 -28.43
N GLY A 165 -32.86 32.40 -28.93
CA GLY A 165 -32.36 31.02 -29.01
C GLY A 165 -32.22 30.37 -27.63
N ILE A 166 -31.69 31.11 -26.64
CA ILE A 166 -31.55 30.62 -25.25
C ILE A 166 -32.93 30.33 -24.62
N LEU A 167 -33.88 31.26 -24.74
CA LEU A 167 -35.24 31.05 -24.20
C LEU A 167 -35.94 29.87 -24.88
N GLU A 168 -35.77 29.71 -26.20
CA GLU A 168 -36.32 28.60 -26.94
C GLU A 168 -35.71 27.26 -26.49
N PHE A 169 -34.39 27.20 -26.27
CA PHE A 169 -33.70 26.01 -25.75
C PHE A 169 -34.26 25.59 -24.39
N LEU A 170 -34.35 26.54 -23.46
CA LEU A 170 -34.83 26.29 -22.09
C LEU A 170 -36.29 25.86 -22.07
N ALA A 171 -37.14 26.50 -22.87
CA ALA A 171 -38.55 26.16 -22.98
C ALA A 171 -38.75 24.76 -23.56
N ARG A 172 -38.01 24.40 -24.62
CA ARG A 172 -38.01 23.03 -25.15
C ARG A 172 -37.52 22.06 -24.07
N ALA A 173 -36.41 22.35 -23.40
CA ALA A 173 -35.81 21.44 -22.43
C ALA A 173 -36.75 21.12 -21.26
N ALA A 174 -37.38 22.15 -20.68
CA ALA A 174 -38.32 21.98 -19.58
C ALA A 174 -39.56 21.17 -19.98
N CYS A 175 -40.18 21.52 -21.12
CA CYS A 175 -41.36 20.81 -21.63
C CYS A 175 -41.04 19.34 -21.92
N HIS A 176 -39.88 19.08 -22.54
CA HIS A 176 -39.42 17.73 -22.88
C HIS A 176 -39.25 16.85 -21.64
N LEU A 177 -38.56 17.36 -20.60
CA LEU A 177 -38.26 16.59 -19.39
C LEU A 177 -39.52 16.31 -18.55
N GLN A 178 -40.49 17.23 -18.54
CA GLN A 178 -41.77 17.05 -17.86
C GLN A 178 -42.81 16.24 -18.64
N LYS A 179 -42.47 15.78 -19.86
CA LYS A 179 -43.41 15.09 -20.77
C LYS A 179 -44.72 15.89 -20.98
N HIS A 180 -44.62 17.22 -21.01
CA HIS A 180 -45.77 18.11 -21.10
C HIS A 180 -46.59 17.83 -22.38
N PRO A 181 -47.94 17.97 -22.41
CA PRO A 181 -48.76 17.68 -23.59
C PRO A 181 -48.29 18.36 -24.88
N VAL A 182 -47.71 19.56 -24.76
CA VAL A 182 -47.11 20.32 -25.87
C VAL A 182 -45.99 19.55 -26.59
N THR A 183 -45.27 18.65 -25.89
CA THR A 183 -44.24 17.79 -26.51
C THR A 183 -44.81 16.78 -27.52
N ARG A 184 -46.06 16.34 -27.32
CA ARG A 184 -46.76 15.45 -28.26
C ARG A 184 -47.31 16.23 -29.45
N ILE A 185 -47.76 17.46 -29.19
CA ILE A 185 -48.37 18.36 -30.19
C ILE A 185 -47.29 18.91 -31.14
N LEU A 186 -46.09 19.21 -30.63
CA LEU A 186 -44.98 19.81 -31.38
C LEU A 186 -43.84 18.82 -31.59
N LYS A 187 -44.16 17.55 -31.92
CA LYS A 187 -43.20 16.43 -32.01
C LYS A 187 -42.04 16.71 -32.98
N ASP A 188 -42.29 17.49 -34.04
CA ASP A 188 -41.31 17.99 -35.00
C ASP A 188 -40.19 18.82 -34.35
N MET A 189 -40.50 19.59 -33.31
CA MET A 189 -39.55 20.47 -32.60
C MET A 189 -38.66 19.76 -31.57
N PHE A 190 -38.93 18.49 -31.24
CA PHE A 190 -38.25 17.74 -30.16
C PHE A 190 -37.37 16.57 -30.67
N ASN A 191 -37.15 16.49 -31.98
CA ASN A 191 -36.28 15.48 -32.59
C ASN A 191 -34.81 15.64 -32.15
N GLN A 192 -34.05 14.55 -32.06
CA GLN A 192 -32.67 14.58 -31.55
C GLN A 192 -31.77 15.56 -32.33
N GLY A 193 -31.85 15.60 -33.66
CA GLY A 193 -31.06 16.51 -34.49
C GLY A 193 -31.44 17.99 -34.37
N GLU A 194 -32.64 18.32 -33.89
CA GLU A 194 -33.08 19.71 -33.70
C GLU A 194 -32.37 20.41 -32.54
N TRP A 195 -31.90 19.65 -31.53
CA TRP A 195 -31.14 20.20 -30.41
C TRP A 195 -29.75 20.68 -30.84
N ASP A 196 -29.08 19.91 -31.69
CA ASP A 196 -27.78 20.25 -32.24
C ASP A 196 -27.87 21.48 -33.16
N VAL A 197 -28.92 21.56 -33.98
CA VAL A 197 -29.20 22.72 -34.84
C VAL A 197 -29.44 23.97 -33.99
N LEU A 198 -30.23 23.85 -32.91
CA LEU A 198 -30.55 24.98 -32.04
C LEU A 198 -29.33 25.46 -31.23
N LEU A 199 -28.51 24.55 -30.71
CA LEU A 199 -27.24 24.90 -30.05
C LEU A 199 -26.24 25.52 -31.03
N ALA A 200 -26.14 24.99 -32.25
CA ALA A 200 -25.30 25.58 -33.30
C ALA A 200 -25.80 26.99 -33.67
N ALA A 201 -27.12 27.22 -33.72
CA ALA A 201 -27.68 28.54 -33.96
C ALA A 201 -27.35 29.55 -32.84
N ILE A 202 -27.40 29.12 -31.57
CA ILE A 202 -26.96 29.92 -30.41
C ILE A 202 -25.48 30.27 -30.55
N LYS A 203 -24.61 29.28 -30.80
CA LYS A 203 -23.15 29.51 -30.97
C LYS A 203 -22.82 30.40 -32.16
N ASN A 204 -23.53 30.25 -33.27
CA ASN A 204 -23.34 31.11 -34.44
C ASN A 204 -23.85 32.54 -34.20
N ALA A 205 -24.87 32.73 -33.37
CA ALA A 205 -25.30 34.06 -32.95
C ALA A 205 -24.28 34.70 -31.99
N GLU A 206 -23.72 33.91 -31.07
CA GLU A 206 -22.63 34.31 -30.17
C GLU A 206 -21.36 34.69 -30.94
N ALA A 207 -20.89 33.85 -31.87
CA ALA A 207 -19.73 34.12 -32.71
C ALA A 207 -19.91 35.38 -33.58
N ARG A 208 -21.14 35.64 -34.05
CA ARG A 208 -21.47 36.89 -34.76
C ARG A 208 -21.39 38.10 -33.83
N LEU A 209 -21.81 37.98 -32.57
CA LEU A 209 -21.64 39.04 -31.58
C LEU A 209 -20.15 39.34 -31.31
N ILE A 210 -19.32 38.29 -31.15
CA ILE A 210 -17.87 38.39 -31.00
C ILE A 210 -17.21 39.13 -32.17
N ASN A 211 -17.64 38.81 -33.39
CA ASN A 211 -17.01 39.34 -34.60
C ASN A 211 -17.49 40.74 -34.96
N HIS A 212 -18.71 41.12 -34.56
CA HIS A 212 -19.26 42.47 -34.80
C HIS A 212 -18.92 43.45 -33.67
N SER A 213 -18.46 43.00 -32.50
CA SER A 213 -17.95 43.90 -31.46
C SER A 213 -16.56 44.42 -31.83
N THR A 214 -16.48 45.58 -32.48
CA THR A 214 -15.29 46.46 -32.46
C THR A 214 -15.07 47.09 -31.08
N VAL A 215 -16.02 46.90 -30.15
CA VAL A 215 -15.93 47.33 -28.75
C VAL A 215 -14.97 46.41 -28.00
N SER A 216 -13.87 46.98 -27.50
CA SER A 216 -12.83 46.34 -26.68
C SER A 216 -13.38 45.50 -25.51
N GLY A 217 -14.55 45.86 -24.97
CA GLY A 217 -15.11 45.26 -23.76
C GLY A 217 -15.39 43.74 -23.81
N TRP A 218 -15.87 43.17 -24.92
CA TRP A 218 -16.31 41.75 -24.93
C TRP A 218 -15.12 40.77 -24.89
N LYS A 219 -14.02 41.09 -25.59
CA LYS A 219 -12.78 40.30 -25.54
C LYS A 219 -12.06 40.48 -24.20
N ASP A 220 -12.05 41.69 -23.64
CA ASP A 220 -11.39 41.98 -22.38
C ASP A 220 -12.09 41.29 -21.18
N VAL A 221 -13.43 41.32 -21.12
CA VAL A 221 -14.22 40.63 -20.09
C VAL A 221 -13.99 39.12 -20.13
N ARG A 222 -14.00 38.51 -21.32
CA ARG A 222 -13.70 37.07 -21.48
C ARG A 222 -12.28 36.73 -21.07
N MET A 223 -11.27 37.52 -21.46
CA MET A 223 -9.88 37.28 -21.07
C MET A 223 -9.66 37.41 -19.56
N ILE A 224 -10.26 38.43 -18.92
CA ILE A 224 -10.19 38.61 -17.47
C ILE A 224 -10.82 37.41 -16.75
N ARG A 225 -11.96 36.91 -17.25
CA ARG A 225 -12.64 35.74 -16.70
C ARG A 225 -11.80 34.47 -16.82
N GLU A 226 -11.28 34.17 -18.01
CA GLU A 226 -10.43 32.99 -18.23
C GLU A 226 -9.15 33.06 -17.38
N ALA A 227 -8.58 34.25 -17.20
CA ALA A 227 -7.44 34.47 -16.32
C ALA A 227 -7.79 34.24 -14.84
N GLN A 228 -8.94 34.72 -14.38
CA GLN A 228 -9.44 34.49 -13.01
C GLN A 228 -9.74 33.01 -12.72
N GLU A 229 -10.36 32.30 -13.66
CA GLU A 229 -10.63 30.86 -13.52
C GLU A 229 -9.33 30.05 -13.47
N LYS A 230 -8.35 30.39 -14.32
CA LYS A 230 -7.00 29.79 -14.27
C LYS A 230 -6.27 30.08 -12.96
N ASP A 231 -6.33 31.31 -12.46
CA ASP A 231 -5.69 31.69 -11.19
C ASP A 231 -6.34 30.98 -10.00
N GLN A 232 -7.67 30.89 -9.95
CA GLN A 232 -8.36 30.13 -8.91
C GLN A 232 -8.03 28.63 -8.95
N LEU A 233 -7.94 28.04 -10.14
CA LEU A 233 -7.53 26.65 -10.29
C LEU A 233 -6.08 26.45 -9.81
N ALA A 234 -5.18 27.36 -10.20
CA ALA A 234 -3.78 27.35 -9.77
C ALA A 234 -3.65 27.44 -8.24
N GLN A 235 -4.38 28.36 -7.61
CA GLN A 235 -4.42 28.49 -6.15
C GLN A 235 -4.93 27.22 -5.47
N ARG A 236 -6.02 26.60 -5.98
CA ARG A 236 -6.54 25.34 -5.44
C ARG A 236 -5.55 24.19 -5.57
N THR A 237 -4.89 24.06 -6.71
CA THR A 237 -3.85 23.04 -6.91
C THR A 237 -2.64 23.28 -6.00
N ALA A 238 -2.25 24.54 -5.77
CA ALA A 238 -1.18 24.89 -4.86
C ALA A 238 -1.54 24.56 -3.39
N THR A 239 -2.77 24.87 -2.96
CA THR A 239 -3.25 24.51 -1.61
C THR A 239 -3.30 23.00 -1.42
N LEU A 240 -3.83 22.24 -2.41
CA LEU A 240 -3.88 20.78 -2.35
C LEU A 240 -2.47 20.18 -2.30
N SER A 241 -1.56 20.65 -3.16
CA SER A 241 -0.16 20.23 -3.18
C SER A 241 0.53 20.46 -1.83
N LYS A 242 0.32 21.64 -1.22
CA LYS A 242 0.86 21.96 0.11
C LYS A 242 0.29 21.05 1.20
N ALA A 243 -1.01 20.74 1.16
CA ALA A 243 -1.64 19.82 2.10
C ALA A 243 -1.13 18.37 1.93
N THR A 244 -0.97 17.90 0.70
CA THR A 244 -0.39 16.58 0.40
C THR A 244 1.07 16.49 0.85
N ALA A 245 1.88 17.53 0.64
CA ALA A 245 3.25 17.57 1.12
C ALA A 245 3.33 17.48 2.65
N ALA A 246 2.51 18.25 3.36
CA ALA A 246 2.44 18.21 4.82
C ALA A 246 1.96 16.85 5.36
N ARG A 247 1.01 16.20 4.68
CA ARG A 247 0.59 14.81 4.99
C ARG A 247 1.77 13.86 4.83
N ASN A 248 2.43 13.89 3.67
CA ASN A 248 3.52 12.96 3.36
C ASN A 248 4.69 13.09 4.34
N GLU A 249 4.99 14.31 4.80
CA GLU A 249 5.99 14.56 5.84
C GLU A 249 5.62 13.85 7.16
N LYS A 250 4.37 14.00 7.63
CA LYS A 250 3.88 13.31 8.84
C LYS A 250 3.91 11.80 8.72
N ILE A 251 3.47 11.26 7.58
CA ILE A 251 3.48 9.81 7.33
C ILE A 251 4.92 9.29 7.27
N THR A 252 5.82 10.01 6.61
CA THR A 252 7.24 9.64 6.56
C THR A 252 7.85 9.60 7.96
N ALA A 253 7.57 10.61 8.80
CA ALA A 253 8.03 10.63 10.19
C ALA A 253 7.44 9.48 11.02
N PHE A 254 6.16 9.13 10.79
CA PHE A 254 5.50 8.01 11.45
C PHE A 254 6.10 6.65 11.06
N LEU A 255 6.31 6.41 9.76
CA LEU A 255 6.92 5.18 9.26
C LEU A 255 8.35 5.03 9.80
N LYS A 256 9.14 6.11 9.74
CA LYS A 256 10.48 6.14 10.33
C LYS A 256 10.46 5.74 11.81
N LYS A 257 9.50 6.26 12.57
CA LYS A 257 9.35 5.95 13.99
C LYS A 257 8.99 4.49 14.26
N ILE A 258 8.10 3.89 13.45
CA ILE A 258 7.80 2.46 13.56
C ILE A 258 9.05 1.64 13.28
N HIS A 259 9.82 2.00 12.24
CA HIS A 259 11.05 1.33 11.88
C HIS A 259 12.10 1.42 13.00
N GLU A 260 12.37 2.61 13.51
CA GLU A 260 13.32 2.83 14.62
C GLU A 260 12.93 2.06 15.89
N HIS A 261 11.63 1.91 16.17
CA HIS A 261 11.17 1.12 17.31
C HIS A 261 11.38 -0.39 17.10
N ALA A 262 11.23 -0.87 15.86
CA ALA A 262 11.46 -2.27 15.52
C ALA A 262 12.96 -2.61 15.42
N TRP A 263 13.78 -1.67 14.95
CA TRP A 263 15.20 -1.85 14.64
C TRP A 263 16.05 -0.73 15.24
N PRO A 264 16.20 -0.69 16.58
CA PRO A 264 16.86 0.42 17.28
C PRO A 264 18.38 0.48 17.05
N ASP A 265 19.00 -0.63 16.66
CA ASP A 265 20.44 -0.75 16.47
C ASP A 265 20.92 -0.29 15.07
N GLY A 266 20.00 0.19 14.22
CA GLY A 266 20.30 0.66 12.86
C GLY A 266 20.27 -0.43 11.78
N ASP A 267 20.03 -1.69 12.15
CA ASP A 267 19.77 -2.80 11.23
C ASP A 267 18.43 -2.62 10.49
N SER A 268 18.16 -3.49 9.50
CA SER A 268 16.88 -3.52 8.80
C SER A 268 16.36 -4.95 8.61
N TYR A 269 15.06 -5.08 8.34
CA TYR A 269 14.46 -6.39 8.06
C TYR A 269 14.98 -6.97 6.73
N GLU A 270 15.33 -6.14 5.74
CA GLU A 270 16.00 -6.57 4.51
C GLU A 270 17.38 -7.16 4.83
N PHE A 271 18.19 -6.46 5.63
CA PHE A 271 19.50 -6.94 6.04
C PHE A 271 19.39 -8.28 6.79
N SER A 272 18.42 -8.40 7.70
CA SER A 272 18.17 -9.67 8.40
C SER A 272 17.82 -10.82 7.45
N LYS A 273 17.01 -10.58 6.41
CA LYS A 273 16.68 -11.60 5.38
C LYS A 273 17.90 -11.91 4.52
N ASP A 274 18.66 -10.89 4.15
CA ASP A 274 19.74 -11.02 3.17
C ASP A 274 20.99 -11.71 3.72
N ARG A 275 21.17 -11.72 5.05
CA ARG A 275 22.13 -12.58 5.75
C ARG A 275 21.90 -14.08 5.53
N VAL A 276 20.67 -14.49 5.20
CA VAL A 276 20.37 -15.89 4.90
C VAL A 276 20.88 -16.23 3.49
N LYS A 277 21.69 -17.28 3.37
CA LYS A 277 22.21 -17.74 2.07
C LYS A 277 21.05 -18.09 1.12
N PRO A 278 21.18 -17.79 -0.18
CA PRO A 278 20.17 -18.21 -1.17
C PRO A 278 20.11 -19.74 -1.26
N PRO A 279 18.96 -20.30 -1.68
CA PRO A 279 18.85 -21.73 -1.93
C PRO A 279 19.79 -22.17 -3.06
N GLU A 280 20.30 -23.39 -2.95
CA GLU A 280 21.00 -24.01 -4.07
C GLU A 280 20.03 -24.34 -5.21
N GLU A 281 20.49 -24.18 -6.44
CA GLU A 281 19.69 -24.45 -7.63
C GLU A 281 19.15 -25.88 -7.62
N GLY A 282 17.84 -26.02 -7.87
CA GLY A 282 17.15 -27.30 -7.85
C GLY A 282 16.56 -27.69 -6.49
N THR A 283 16.75 -26.89 -5.44
CA THR A 283 16.15 -27.12 -4.11
C THR A 283 14.87 -26.29 -3.88
N CYS A 284 14.20 -26.52 -2.74
CA CYS A 284 12.92 -25.93 -2.32
C CYS A 284 11.70 -26.33 -3.16
N LYS A 285 11.86 -27.21 -4.17
CA LYS A 285 10.78 -27.61 -5.09
C LYS A 285 9.79 -28.55 -4.42
N TRP A 286 10.26 -29.44 -3.55
CA TRP A 286 9.39 -30.35 -2.78
C TRP A 286 8.32 -29.56 -2.01
N PHE A 287 8.70 -28.43 -1.41
CA PHE A 287 7.80 -27.61 -0.59
C PHE A 287 6.80 -26.85 -1.45
N ILE A 288 7.27 -26.20 -2.53
CA ILE A 288 6.41 -25.45 -3.46
C ILE A 288 5.41 -26.39 -4.14
N ASN A 289 5.81 -27.64 -4.38
CA ASN A 289 4.95 -28.65 -4.98
C ASN A 289 4.00 -29.33 -4.01
N HIS A 290 4.20 -29.17 -2.70
CA HIS A 290 3.40 -29.82 -1.68
C HIS A 290 1.94 -29.33 -1.71
N ASP A 291 0.99 -30.26 -1.67
CA ASP A 291 -0.44 -29.96 -1.76
C ASP A 291 -0.94 -28.98 -0.69
N LYS A 292 -0.51 -29.15 0.58
CA LYS A 292 -0.81 -28.22 1.68
C LYS A 292 -0.32 -26.79 1.39
N PHE A 293 0.85 -26.64 0.77
CA PHE A 293 1.37 -25.32 0.37
C PHE A 293 0.56 -24.71 -0.76
N LYS A 294 0.31 -25.47 -1.85
CA LYS A 294 -0.53 -25.01 -2.98
C LYS A 294 -1.94 -24.61 -2.54
N ALA A 295 -2.53 -25.38 -1.63
CA ALA A 295 -3.84 -25.07 -1.05
C ALA A 295 -3.83 -23.76 -0.27
N TRP A 296 -2.77 -23.52 0.52
CA TRP A 296 -2.58 -22.27 1.27
C TRP A 296 -2.26 -21.06 0.38
N GLU A 297 -1.46 -21.24 -0.66
CA GLU A 297 -1.11 -20.17 -1.59
C GLU A 297 -2.32 -19.70 -2.41
N SER A 298 -3.20 -20.62 -2.78
CA SER A 298 -4.39 -20.35 -3.61
C SER A 298 -5.28 -19.27 -2.98
N SER A 299 -5.65 -18.25 -3.77
CA SER A 299 -6.35 -17.04 -3.29
C SER A 299 -7.85 -17.22 -2.99
N GLY A 300 -8.42 -18.42 -3.20
CA GLY A 300 -9.86 -18.69 -3.10
C GLY A 300 -10.31 -19.63 -2.00
N ASN A 301 -9.42 -20.18 -1.16
CA ASN A 301 -9.81 -21.14 -0.12
C ASN A 301 -9.91 -20.45 1.26
N PRO A 302 -11.12 -20.29 1.84
CA PRO A 302 -11.30 -19.72 3.18
C PRO A 302 -10.62 -20.55 4.28
N ASN A 303 -10.44 -21.85 4.05
CA ASN A 303 -9.88 -22.79 5.01
C ASN A 303 -8.34 -22.85 4.98
N SER A 304 -7.68 -22.05 4.14
CA SER A 304 -6.22 -22.13 3.93
C SER A 304 -5.53 -20.78 4.12
N LYS A 305 -5.75 -20.16 5.28
CA LYS A 305 -5.16 -18.86 5.66
C LYS A 305 -3.92 -18.98 6.54
N PHE A 306 -3.65 -20.17 7.06
CA PHE A 306 -2.53 -20.43 7.96
C PHE A 306 -1.79 -21.69 7.52
N LEU A 307 -0.46 -21.63 7.55
CA LEU A 307 0.40 -22.78 7.30
C LEU A 307 1.61 -22.75 8.24
N LEU A 308 1.80 -23.83 8.99
CA LEU A 308 2.97 -24.01 9.85
C LEU A 308 3.91 -25.06 9.23
N LEU A 309 5.17 -24.67 9.04
CA LEU A 309 6.26 -25.58 8.69
C LEU A 309 7.09 -25.90 9.93
N THR A 310 7.10 -27.17 10.34
CA THR A 310 7.91 -27.63 11.46
C THR A 310 9.09 -28.46 10.97
N ALA A 311 10.31 -28.11 11.38
CA ALA A 311 11.51 -28.82 10.97
C ALA A 311 12.57 -28.83 12.05
N TYR A 312 13.40 -29.86 12.07
CA TYR A 312 14.58 -29.88 12.91
C TYR A 312 15.55 -28.71 12.58
N PRO A 313 16.44 -28.37 13.52
CA PRO A 313 17.44 -27.34 13.30
C PRO A 313 18.32 -27.66 12.08
N GLY A 314 18.72 -26.65 11.32
CA GLY A 314 19.58 -26.86 10.16
C GLY A 314 18.93 -27.48 8.93
N CYS A 315 17.61 -27.74 8.91
CA CYS A 315 16.87 -28.25 7.75
C CYS A 315 16.54 -27.20 6.67
N GLY A 316 17.08 -25.98 6.77
CA GLY A 316 16.92 -24.96 5.72
C GLY A 316 15.63 -24.14 5.76
N LYS A 317 14.90 -24.12 6.89
CA LYS A 317 13.66 -23.33 7.07
C LYS A 317 13.83 -21.86 6.65
N SER A 318 14.85 -21.16 7.16
CA SER A 318 15.10 -19.76 6.82
C SER A 318 15.45 -19.55 5.35
N VAL A 319 16.18 -20.49 4.74
CA VAL A 319 16.53 -20.47 3.31
C VAL A 319 15.26 -20.60 2.47
N LEU A 320 14.36 -21.51 2.87
CA LEU A 320 13.06 -21.67 2.25
C LEU A 320 12.18 -20.41 2.42
N SER A 321 12.08 -19.85 3.63
CA SER A 321 11.34 -18.61 3.89
C SER A 321 11.83 -17.46 3.00
N LYS A 322 13.14 -17.28 2.88
CA LYS A 322 13.75 -16.30 1.96
C LYS A 322 13.35 -16.58 0.51
N HIS A 323 13.48 -17.82 0.04
CA HIS A 323 13.11 -18.19 -1.31
C HIS A 323 11.63 -17.90 -1.62
N LEU A 324 10.73 -18.22 -0.68
CA LEU A 324 9.31 -17.94 -0.81
C LEU A 324 9.05 -16.44 -0.94
N ILE A 325 9.66 -15.62 -0.06
CA ILE A 325 9.52 -14.16 -0.09
C ILE A 325 10.04 -13.60 -1.42
N ASP A 326 11.26 -13.94 -1.80
CA ASP A 326 11.95 -13.30 -2.93
C ASP A 326 11.40 -13.75 -4.31
N THR A 327 10.93 -14.99 -4.43
CA THR A 327 10.67 -15.58 -5.76
C THR A 327 9.27 -16.14 -5.97
N VAL A 328 8.58 -16.60 -4.93
CA VAL A 328 7.28 -17.29 -5.08
C VAL A 328 6.13 -16.33 -4.76
N LEU A 329 6.12 -15.80 -3.55
CA LEU A 329 5.04 -14.98 -3.04
C LEU A 329 5.02 -13.58 -3.67
N SER A 330 6.17 -13.04 -4.07
CA SER A 330 6.28 -11.70 -4.68
C SER A 330 5.85 -11.63 -6.15
N GLN A 331 5.40 -12.73 -6.77
CA GLN A 331 4.97 -12.74 -8.18
C GLN A 331 3.62 -12.06 -8.42
N SER A 332 2.75 -11.98 -7.41
CA SER A 332 1.42 -11.39 -7.53
C SER A 332 1.46 -9.89 -7.21
N LYS A 333 1.05 -9.05 -8.18
CA LYS A 333 1.05 -7.58 -8.04
C LYS A 333 0.10 -7.05 -6.97
N ASP A 334 -1.01 -7.77 -6.75
CA ASP A 334 -2.05 -7.39 -5.78
C ASP A 334 -1.80 -7.96 -4.37
N ARG A 335 -0.70 -8.72 -4.21
CA ARG A 335 -0.26 -9.26 -2.93
C ARG A 335 0.76 -8.33 -2.28
N THR A 336 0.67 -8.22 -0.96
CA THR A 336 1.66 -7.55 -0.11
C THR A 336 2.28 -8.61 0.79
N VAL A 337 3.58 -8.82 0.67
CA VAL A 337 4.32 -9.80 1.48
C VAL A 337 5.04 -9.04 2.58
N CYS A 338 4.68 -9.32 3.83
CA CYS A 338 5.37 -8.83 5.01
C CYS A 338 6.13 -10.00 5.65
N TYR A 339 7.33 -9.76 6.16
CA TYR A 339 8.12 -10.81 6.78
C TYR A 339 8.87 -10.36 8.03
N PHE A 340 9.19 -11.34 8.88
CA PHE A 340 10.08 -11.15 10.03
C PHE A 340 10.84 -12.43 10.33
N PHE A 341 12.14 -12.30 10.58
CA PHE A 341 13.01 -13.43 10.94
C PHE A 341 13.35 -13.30 12.41
N PHE A 342 12.82 -14.21 13.23
CA PHE A 342 13.17 -14.27 14.64
C PHE A 342 14.62 -14.76 14.78
N LYS A 343 15.34 -14.11 15.71
CA LYS A 343 16.70 -14.48 16.10
C LYS A 343 16.89 -14.30 17.61
N ASP A 344 17.29 -15.37 18.30
CA ASP A 344 17.52 -15.32 19.75
C ASP A 344 18.75 -14.47 20.13
N ASP A 345 19.69 -14.30 19.19
CA ASP A 345 20.92 -13.52 19.36
C ASP A 345 20.67 -12.01 19.51
N PHE A 346 19.50 -11.51 19.10
CA PHE A 346 19.19 -10.08 19.06
C PHE A 346 17.93 -9.75 19.86
N GLU A 347 18.04 -8.80 20.79
CA GLU A 347 16.91 -8.40 21.66
C GLU A 347 15.68 -7.91 20.86
N HIS A 348 15.91 -7.14 19.80
CA HIS A 348 14.84 -6.65 18.95
C HIS A 348 14.24 -7.76 18.06
N GLN A 349 15.03 -8.78 17.68
CA GLN A 349 14.56 -9.90 16.84
C GLN A 349 13.89 -11.04 17.59
N LYS A 350 13.94 -11.06 18.94
CA LYS A 350 13.15 -12.02 19.74
C LYS A 350 11.86 -11.41 20.31
N SER A 351 11.55 -10.16 19.96
CA SER A 351 10.39 -9.39 20.47
C SER A 351 9.16 -9.51 19.58
N ALA A 352 8.00 -9.75 20.17
CA ALA A 352 6.72 -9.72 19.44
C ALA A 352 6.36 -8.31 18.96
N VAL A 353 6.68 -7.30 19.77
CA VAL A 353 6.49 -5.89 19.43
C VAL A 353 7.32 -5.54 18.20
N GLY A 354 8.60 -5.94 18.17
CA GLY A 354 9.49 -5.73 17.02
C GLY A 354 8.95 -6.39 15.75
N ALA A 355 8.46 -7.62 15.85
CA ALA A 355 7.83 -8.33 14.75
C ALA A 355 6.60 -7.57 14.21
N LEU A 356 5.66 -7.19 15.08
CA LEU A 356 4.43 -6.50 14.64
C LEU A 356 4.70 -5.10 14.08
N CYS A 357 5.62 -4.34 14.67
CA CYS A 357 6.07 -3.07 14.11
C CYS A 357 6.66 -3.27 12.72
N THR A 358 7.48 -4.31 12.52
CA THR A 358 8.08 -4.61 11.21
C THR A 358 7.05 -5.02 10.17
N LEU A 359 6.07 -5.85 10.53
CA LEU A 359 4.98 -6.23 9.61
C LEU A 359 4.08 -5.04 9.25
N LEU A 360 3.74 -4.21 10.24
CA LEU A 360 2.96 -2.99 10.04
C LEU A 360 3.71 -2.00 9.15
N HIS A 361 5.00 -1.77 9.41
CA HIS A 361 5.83 -0.89 8.59
C HIS A 361 5.83 -1.34 7.11
N GLN A 362 6.14 -2.62 6.84
CA GLN A 362 6.13 -3.17 5.48
C GLN A 362 4.76 -3.01 4.80
N LEU A 363 3.67 -3.30 5.52
CA LEU A 363 2.32 -3.15 4.99
C LEU A 363 2.04 -1.69 4.59
N LEU A 364 2.35 -0.74 5.47
CA LEU A 364 2.06 0.68 5.23
C LEU A 364 2.94 1.29 4.13
N VAL A 365 4.23 0.92 4.08
CA VAL A 365 5.13 1.35 2.99
C VAL A 365 4.63 0.83 1.65
N MET A 366 4.24 -0.44 1.58
CA MET A 366 3.72 -1.03 0.36
C MET A 366 2.35 -0.46 -0.04
N SER A 367 1.50 -0.07 0.91
CA SER A 367 0.24 0.57 0.59
C SER A 367 0.43 2.00 0.07
N GLU A 368 1.33 2.79 0.66
CA GLU A 368 1.63 4.15 0.18
C GLU A 368 2.22 4.12 -1.23
N SER A 369 3.11 3.16 -1.54
CA SER A 369 3.68 3.02 -2.89
C SER A 369 2.63 2.63 -3.94
N LYS A 370 1.57 1.92 -3.54
CA LYS A 370 0.39 1.60 -4.37
C LYS A 370 -0.63 2.75 -4.45
N GLY A 371 -0.42 3.86 -3.75
CA GLY A 371 -1.33 5.02 -3.70
C GLY A 371 -2.50 4.87 -2.73
N CYS A 372 -2.48 3.85 -1.87
CA CYS A 372 -3.53 3.56 -0.88
C CYS A 372 -3.25 4.30 0.43
N THR A 373 -3.56 5.60 0.45
CA THR A 373 -3.18 6.54 1.53
C THR A 373 -3.93 6.35 2.85
N LEU A 374 -5.12 5.75 2.80
CA LEU A 374 -6.03 5.65 3.94
C LEU A 374 -5.46 4.77 5.08
N LEU A 375 -4.63 3.78 4.74
CA LEU A 375 -4.06 2.85 5.71
C LEU A 375 -3.09 3.53 6.66
N ALA A 376 -2.10 4.25 6.11
CA ALA A 376 -1.13 4.96 6.92
C ALA A 376 -1.78 6.09 7.71
N ASP A 377 -2.77 6.78 7.12
CA ASP A 377 -3.52 7.83 7.81
C ASP A 377 -4.30 7.27 9.01
N SER A 378 -4.91 6.09 8.87
CA SER A 378 -5.65 5.45 9.97
C SER A 378 -4.72 4.99 11.09
N ALA A 379 -3.60 4.35 10.73
CA ALA A 379 -2.60 3.93 11.71
C ALA A 379 -1.97 5.12 12.45
N LEU A 380 -1.69 6.22 11.75
CA LEU A 380 -1.19 7.46 12.35
C LEU A 380 -2.21 8.07 13.34
N ARG A 381 -3.48 8.20 12.95
CA ARG A 381 -4.53 8.70 13.87
C ARG A 381 -4.62 7.88 15.16
N ARG A 382 -4.44 6.57 15.04
CA ARG A 382 -4.45 5.65 16.18
C ARG A 382 -3.26 5.90 17.11
N LEU A 383 -2.06 6.08 16.56
CA LEU A 383 -0.88 6.49 17.32
C LEU A 383 -1.12 7.82 18.03
N GLU A 384 -1.64 8.83 17.34
CA GLU A 384 -1.93 10.15 17.90
C GLU A 384 -2.95 10.10 19.04
N THR A 385 -3.94 9.20 18.93
CA THR A 385 -5.00 9.04 19.95
C THR A 385 -4.50 8.29 21.19
N MET A 386 -3.71 7.24 21.00
CA MET A 386 -3.24 6.38 22.10
C MET A 386 -1.96 6.89 22.78
N GLY A 387 -1.16 7.67 22.06
CA GLY A 387 0.19 8.05 22.46
C GLY A 387 1.22 6.93 22.26
N ASN A 388 2.49 7.32 22.24
CA ASN A 388 3.59 6.41 21.88
C ASN A 388 3.75 5.24 22.85
N GLU A 389 3.70 5.49 24.16
CA GLU A 389 3.93 4.46 25.17
C GLU A 389 2.86 3.36 25.12
N SER A 390 1.59 3.73 24.93
CA SER A 390 0.50 2.76 24.81
C SER A 390 0.54 2.03 23.46
N PHE A 391 0.87 2.74 22.38
CA PHE A 391 0.92 2.15 21.04
C PHE A 391 2.05 1.11 20.91
N PHE A 392 3.27 1.49 21.28
CA PHE A 392 4.44 0.62 21.15
C PHE A 392 4.65 -0.32 22.34
N GLY A 393 4.08 -0.01 23.52
CA GLY A 393 4.22 -0.83 24.73
C GLY A 393 3.31 -2.06 24.80
N SER A 394 2.45 -2.29 23.79
CA SER A 394 1.47 -3.39 23.82
C SER A 394 1.38 -4.15 22.50
N VAL A 395 1.63 -5.47 22.56
CA VAL A 395 1.41 -6.40 21.45
C VAL A 395 -0.06 -6.35 20.99
N CYS A 396 -1.01 -6.26 21.91
CA CYS A 396 -2.45 -6.17 21.59
C CYS A 396 -2.78 -4.90 20.76
N SER A 397 -2.21 -3.75 21.12
CA SER A 397 -2.41 -2.49 20.38
C SER A 397 -1.87 -2.58 18.95
N LEU A 398 -0.64 -3.06 18.80
CA LEU A 398 0.00 -3.25 17.49
C LEU A 398 -0.73 -4.29 16.65
N TRP A 399 -1.13 -5.42 17.26
CA TRP A 399 -1.90 -6.46 16.59
C TRP A 399 -3.22 -5.91 16.04
N LYS A 400 -3.94 -5.13 16.85
CA LYS A 400 -5.20 -4.51 16.42
C LYS A 400 -4.98 -3.52 15.27
N THR A 401 -3.95 -2.68 15.37
CA THR A 401 -3.58 -1.73 14.29
C THR A 401 -3.22 -2.45 12.99
N PHE A 402 -2.40 -3.50 13.10
CA PHE A 402 -1.96 -4.31 11.98
C PHE A 402 -3.12 -5.04 11.31
N THR A 403 -3.98 -5.69 12.08
CA THR A 403 -5.14 -6.42 11.55
C THR A 403 -6.19 -5.49 10.96
N GLU A 404 -6.46 -4.33 11.56
CA GLU A 404 -7.33 -3.29 10.98
C GLU A 404 -6.80 -2.82 9.61
N ALA A 405 -5.49 -2.62 9.48
CA ALA A 405 -4.87 -2.24 8.22
C ALA A 405 -4.90 -3.38 7.19
N ALA A 406 -4.57 -4.60 7.60
CA ALA A 406 -4.49 -5.76 6.71
C ALA A 406 -5.86 -6.24 6.21
N LEU A 407 -6.93 -5.99 6.96
CA LEU A 407 -8.31 -6.33 6.57
C LEU A 407 -9.01 -5.24 5.73
N HIS A 408 -8.36 -4.09 5.51
CA HIS A 408 -8.94 -3.03 4.69
C HIS A 408 -9.01 -3.46 3.22
N THR A 409 -10.04 -3.02 2.49
CA THR A 409 -10.23 -3.37 1.07
C THR A 409 -9.03 -2.97 0.21
N ASP A 410 -8.40 -1.84 0.52
CA ASP A 410 -7.25 -1.30 -0.22
C ASP A 410 -5.94 -2.06 0.04
N ALA A 411 -5.89 -2.93 1.06
CA ALA A 411 -4.68 -3.69 1.38
C ALA A 411 -4.43 -4.86 0.41
N GLY A 412 -5.47 -5.32 -0.30
CA GLY A 412 -5.40 -6.50 -1.16
C GLY A 412 -5.14 -7.78 -0.35
N GLU A 413 -4.40 -8.73 -0.92
CA GLU A 413 -3.96 -9.93 -0.21
C GLU A 413 -2.69 -9.65 0.61
N VAL A 414 -2.73 -9.88 1.92
CA VAL A 414 -1.56 -9.68 2.79
C VAL A 414 -1.04 -11.04 3.24
N VAL A 415 0.22 -11.33 2.96
CA VAL A 415 0.88 -12.57 3.37
C VAL A 415 1.98 -12.24 4.36
N CYS A 416 1.89 -12.81 5.56
CA CYS A 416 2.88 -12.65 6.61
C CYS A 416 3.74 -13.91 6.74
N VAL A 417 5.06 -13.76 6.59
CA VAL A 417 6.04 -14.83 6.79
C VAL A 417 6.80 -14.58 8.10
N LEU A 418 6.59 -15.44 9.09
CA LEU A 418 7.34 -15.39 10.35
C LEU A 418 8.27 -16.60 10.44
N ASP A 419 9.56 -16.34 10.28
CA ASP A 419 10.58 -17.39 10.29
C ASP A 419 11.13 -17.62 11.71
N ALA A 420 11.32 -18.90 12.08
CA ALA A 420 11.93 -19.35 13.32
C ALA A 420 11.19 -18.88 14.59
N LEU A 421 9.87 -19.02 14.63
CA LEU A 421 9.03 -18.58 15.77
C LEU A 421 9.46 -19.16 17.13
N ASP A 422 10.16 -20.29 17.16
CA ASP A 422 10.75 -20.86 18.38
C ASP A 422 11.84 -19.98 19.00
N GLU A 423 12.52 -19.15 18.21
CA GLU A 423 13.53 -18.17 18.64
C GLU A 423 12.90 -16.87 19.18
N CYS A 424 11.56 -16.74 19.15
CA CYS A 424 10.85 -15.67 19.83
C CYS A 424 10.81 -15.91 21.35
N ARG A 425 10.97 -14.83 22.12
CA ARG A 425 10.87 -14.85 23.58
C ARG A 425 9.57 -15.54 24.01
N THR A 426 9.66 -16.51 24.92
CA THR A 426 8.54 -17.41 25.26
C THR A 426 7.22 -16.69 25.58
N LYS A 427 7.26 -15.60 26.35
CA LYS A 427 6.06 -14.81 26.70
C LYS A 427 5.41 -14.19 25.46
N ASP A 428 6.21 -13.48 24.67
CA ASP A 428 5.87 -12.78 23.44
C ASP A 428 5.34 -13.75 22.37
N ARG A 429 6.02 -14.89 22.21
CA ARG A 429 5.61 -15.98 21.33
C ARG A 429 4.19 -16.45 21.64
N ASN A 430 3.93 -16.76 22.91
CA ASN A 430 2.61 -17.22 23.34
C ASN A 430 1.54 -16.13 23.14
N GLU A 431 1.90 -14.85 23.18
CA GLU A 431 0.98 -13.73 22.93
C GLU A 431 0.63 -13.60 21.45
N ILE A 432 1.63 -13.64 20.55
CA ILE A 432 1.40 -13.66 19.09
C ILE A 432 0.55 -14.87 18.68
N ILE A 433 0.88 -16.06 19.18
CA ILE A 433 0.13 -17.28 18.83
C ILE A 433 -1.33 -17.16 19.28
N ARG A 434 -1.58 -16.66 20.49
CA ARG A 434 -2.94 -16.39 20.97
C ARG A 434 -3.68 -15.39 20.08
N ALA A 435 -3.02 -14.31 19.68
CA ALA A 435 -3.61 -13.29 18.82
C ALA A 435 -3.96 -13.83 17.42
N ILE A 436 -3.09 -14.63 16.81
CA ILE A 436 -3.35 -15.32 15.53
C ILE A 436 -4.55 -16.26 15.66
N ASN A 437 -4.60 -17.07 16.71
CA ASN A 437 -5.71 -17.99 16.92
C ASN A 437 -7.04 -17.27 17.12
N GLU A 438 -7.07 -16.24 17.95
CA GLU A 438 -8.29 -15.44 18.19
C GLU A 438 -8.78 -14.76 16.91
N PHE A 439 -7.85 -14.25 16.10
CA PHE A 439 -8.16 -13.66 14.80
C PHE A 439 -8.87 -14.65 13.89
N TYR A 440 -8.37 -15.88 13.75
CA TYR A 440 -8.97 -16.91 12.91
C TYR A 440 -10.17 -17.64 13.52
N ARG A 441 -10.40 -17.52 14.83
CA ARG A 441 -11.64 -18.01 15.48
C ARG A 441 -12.84 -17.11 15.24
N THR A 442 -12.61 -15.88 14.77
CA THR A 442 -13.67 -14.91 14.50
C THR A 442 -14.28 -15.19 13.13
N PRO A 443 -15.57 -15.58 13.01
CA PRO A 443 -16.17 -16.03 11.74
C PRO A 443 -16.06 -15.01 10.60
N ARG A 444 -16.26 -13.72 10.90
CA ARG A 444 -16.11 -12.62 9.93
C ARG A 444 -14.72 -12.60 9.29
N ASN A 445 -13.69 -12.95 10.04
CA ASN A 445 -12.33 -12.96 9.54
C ASN A 445 -12.04 -14.24 8.74
N GLN A 446 -12.76 -15.34 8.92
CA GLN A 446 -12.53 -16.53 8.08
C GLN A 446 -13.06 -16.35 6.65
N GLU A 447 -14.25 -15.76 6.53
CA GLU A 447 -14.93 -15.62 5.23
C GLU A 447 -14.40 -14.44 4.40
N SER A 448 -13.89 -13.40 5.05
CA SER A 448 -13.51 -12.14 4.38
C SER A 448 -12.02 -11.78 4.49
N SER A 449 -11.20 -12.53 5.23
CA SER A 449 -9.77 -12.20 5.39
C SER A 449 -8.95 -12.52 4.15
N SER A 450 -8.29 -11.51 3.62
CA SER A 450 -7.19 -11.63 2.67
C SER A 450 -5.82 -11.76 3.37
N LEU A 451 -5.79 -11.79 4.71
CA LEU A 451 -4.59 -11.96 5.53
C LEU A 451 -4.27 -13.45 5.75
N LYS A 452 -3.06 -13.84 5.33
CA LYS A 452 -2.49 -15.19 5.47
C LYS A 452 -1.21 -15.18 6.31
N PHE A 453 -0.98 -16.24 7.08
CA PHE A 453 0.27 -16.46 7.80
C PHE A 453 0.96 -17.74 7.34
N PHE A 454 2.27 -17.63 7.09
CA PHE A 454 3.20 -18.74 6.98
C PHE A 454 4.20 -18.65 8.12
N LEU A 455 4.23 -19.68 8.97
CA LEU A 455 5.11 -19.72 10.13
C LEU A 455 6.10 -20.86 9.96
N THR A 456 7.34 -20.65 10.38
CA THR A 456 8.31 -21.74 10.52
C THR A 456 8.72 -21.89 11.99
N SER A 457 8.88 -23.14 12.44
CA SER A 457 9.34 -23.41 13.80
C SER A 457 10.01 -24.77 13.94
N ARG A 458 10.70 -25.01 15.05
CA ARG A 458 11.10 -26.36 15.48
C ARG A 458 9.93 -27.14 16.07
N PRO A 459 9.97 -28.48 16.05
CA PRO A 459 8.85 -29.29 16.50
C PRO A 459 8.77 -29.45 18.03
N TYR A 460 8.86 -28.35 18.78
CA TYR A 460 8.75 -28.38 20.23
C TYR A 460 7.29 -28.59 20.65
N GLY A 461 7.06 -29.53 21.58
CA GLY A 461 5.71 -29.89 22.04
C GLY A 461 4.94 -28.70 22.63
N ASN A 462 5.62 -27.75 23.29
CA ASN A 462 5.01 -26.54 23.81
C ASN A 462 4.56 -25.52 22.75
N ILE A 463 5.04 -25.64 21.51
CA ILE A 463 4.62 -24.82 20.36
C ILE A 463 3.57 -25.57 19.55
N ILE A 464 3.82 -26.85 19.22
CA ILE A 464 2.92 -27.65 18.40
C ILE A 464 1.69 -28.17 19.16
N GLN A 465 1.87 -28.76 20.35
CA GLN A 465 0.83 -29.56 21.01
C GLN A 465 -0.16 -28.75 21.85
N SER A 466 0.16 -27.50 22.22
CA SER A 466 -0.70 -26.72 23.14
C SER A 466 -1.25 -25.41 22.56
N GLN A 467 -0.81 -24.96 21.38
CA GLN A 467 -1.08 -23.57 20.97
C GLN A 467 -1.62 -23.35 19.55
N PHE A 468 -1.83 -24.36 18.72
CA PHE A 468 -2.38 -24.17 17.35
C PHE A 468 -3.65 -25.00 17.12
N TYR A 469 -4.63 -24.80 18.00
CA TYR A 469 -5.98 -25.36 17.86
C TYR A 469 -6.99 -24.23 17.58
N VAL A 470 -7.60 -24.28 16.40
CA VAL A 470 -8.76 -23.46 16.05
C VAL A 470 -9.98 -24.38 16.08
N TRP A 471 -10.94 -24.08 16.95
CA TRP A 471 -12.19 -24.86 17.13
C TRP A 471 -12.01 -26.37 17.35
N GLY A 472 -10.98 -26.79 18.08
CA GLY A 472 -10.74 -28.20 18.37
C GLY A 472 -10.13 -29.00 17.23
N HIS A 473 -9.83 -28.37 16.09
CA HIS A 473 -9.08 -28.95 14.99
C HIS A 473 -7.65 -28.41 14.95
N ARG A 474 -6.72 -29.29 14.58
CA ARG A 474 -5.32 -28.96 14.39
C ARG A 474 -5.16 -28.18 13.07
N LEU A 475 -4.47 -27.05 13.11
CA LEU A 475 -4.19 -26.26 11.92
C LEU A 475 -3.33 -27.05 10.91
N PRO A 476 -3.39 -26.69 9.60
CA PRO A 476 -2.57 -27.34 8.58
C PRO A 476 -1.08 -27.21 8.91
N GLU A 477 -0.43 -28.34 9.15
CA GLU A 477 1.00 -28.45 9.45
C GLU A 477 1.69 -29.27 8.37
N ILE A 478 2.79 -28.74 7.85
CA ILE A 478 3.78 -29.48 7.07
C ILE A 478 4.93 -29.79 8.01
N ARG A 479 5.24 -31.08 8.16
CA ARG A 479 6.35 -31.56 8.97
C ARG A 479 7.48 -31.97 8.06
N LEU A 480 8.65 -31.38 8.27
CA LEU A 480 9.92 -31.74 7.63
C LEU A 480 10.59 -32.95 8.30
N ALA A 481 9.91 -33.63 9.22
CA ALA A 481 10.26 -34.96 9.70
C ALA A 481 9.49 -35.95 8.82
N GLY A 482 10.20 -36.78 8.05
CA GLY A 482 9.66 -37.64 7.00
C GLY A 482 8.69 -38.73 7.46
N GLU A 483 7.53 -38.35 7.98
CA GLU A 483 6.44 -39.24 8.41
C GLU A 483 5.45 -39.53 7.25
N GLU A 484 5.53 -38.80 6.13
CA GLU A 484 4.84 -39.13 4.86
C GLU A 484 5.90 -39.63 3.85
N ASP A 485 5.84 -40.93 3.51
CA ASP A 485 6.90 -41.66 2.76
C ASP A 485 7.30 -40.99 1.43
N ASP A 486 6.36 -40.35 0.73
CA ASP A 486 6.62 -39.70 -0.56
C ASP A 486 7.39 -38.37 -0.40
N VAL A 487 7.02 -37.54 0.59
CA VAL A 487 7.65 -36.23 0.84
C VAL A 487 9.07 -36.39 1.39
N ALA A 488 9.30 -37.45 2.19
CA ALA A 488 10.62 -37.78 2.72
C ALA A 488 11.64 -38.07 1.61
N ASN A 489 11.21 -38.76 0.55
CA ASN A 489 12.05 -39.09 -0.60
C ASN A 489 12.43 -37.85 -1.42
N ASP A 490 11.50 -36.92 -1.64
CA ASP A 490 11.77 -35.67 -2.35
C ASP A 490 12.75 -34.78 -1.58
N ILE A 491 12.57 -34.65 -0.26
CA ILE A 491 13.50 -33.90 0.60
C ILE A 491 14.89 -34.54 0.55
N ALA A 492 14.99 -35.87 0.64
CA ALA A 492 16.26 -36.58 0.59
C ALA A 492 16.95 -36.40 -0.77
N ALA A 493 16.19 -36.41 -1.87
CA ALA A 493 16.69 -36.16 -3.21
C ALA A 493 17.29 -34.75 -3.35
N GLU A 494 16.62 -33.72 -2.81
CA GLU A 494 17.14 -32.35 -2.83
C GLU A 494 18.37 -32.16 -1.95
N ILE A 495 18.38 -32.76 -0.75
CA ILE A 495 19.58 -32.75 0.12
C ILE A 495 20.77 -33.37 -0.62
N LYS A 496 20.54 -34.46 -1.38
CA LYS A 496 21.58 -35.12 -2.19
C LYS A 496 22.15 -34.21 -3.27
N ILE A 497 21.35 -33.32 -3.87
CA ILE A 497 21.83 -32.30 -4.82
C ILE A 497 22.87 -31.41 -4.14
N VAL A 498 22.55 -30.88 -2.96
CA VAL A 498 23.47 -29.99 -2.21
C VAL A 498 24.73 -30.74 -1.79
N VAL A 499 24.60 -31.96 -1.27
CA VAL A 499 25.75 -32.80 -0.89
C VAL A 499 26.67 -33.02 -2.09
N ASN A 500 26.13 -33.45 -3.23
CA ASN A 500 26.92 -33.75 -4.42
C ASN A 500 27.66 -32.50 -4.93
N LYS A 501 26.98 -31.35 -4.98
CA LYS A 501 27.60 -30.09 -5.41
C LYS A 501 28.76 -29.68 -4.50
N ARG A 502 28.59 -29.83 -3.18
CA ARG A 502 29.66 -29.56 -2.20
C ARG A 502 30.82 -30.56 -2.29
N ILE A 503 30.54 -31.84 -2.55
CA ILE A 503 31.58 -32.85 -2.81
C ILE A 503 32.37 -32.48 -4.07
N ASP A 504 31.68 -32.11 -5.15
CA ASP A 504 32.32 -31.74 -6.41
C ASP A 504 33.20 -30.50 -6.23
N GLN A 505 32.77 -29.51 -5.43
CA GLN A 505 33.60 -28.37 -5.04
C GLN A 505 34.89 -28.81 -4.34
N ILE A 506 34.81 -29.63 -3.28
CA ILE A 506 36.00 -30.15 -2.56
C ILE A 506 36.91 -30.92 -3.52
N CYS A 507 36.35 -31.82 -4.33
CA CYS A 507 37.12 -32.65 -5.24
C CYS A 507 37.90 -31.81 -6.26
N ASN A 508 37.27 -30.73 -6.76
CA ASN A 508 37.91 -29.79 -7.66
C ASN A 508 38.99 -28.96 -6.97
N THR A 509 38.72 -28.44 -5.76
CA THR A 509 39.68 -27.63 -4.99
C THR A 509 40.94 -28.40 -4.59
N PHE A 510 40.79 -29.67 -4.17
CA PHE A 510 41.93 -30.50 -3.71
C PHE A 510 42.46 -31.48 -4.76
N HIS A 511 41.97 -31.40 -6.01
CA HIS A 511 42.34 -32.29 -7.12
C HIS A 511 42.31 -33.78 -6.72
N LEU A 512 41.16 -34.22 -6.18
CA LEU A 512 40.95 -35.59 -5.73
C LEU A 512 40.69 -36.55 -6.90
N SER A 513 40.99 -37.84 -6.71
CA SER A 513 40.78 -38.85 -7.74
C SER A 513 39.29 -39.17 -7.92
N LYS A 514 38.88 -39.61 -9.12
CA LYS A 514 37.50 -40.04 -9.38
C LYS A 514 36.99 -41.08 -8.38
N ARG A 515 37.86 -42.04 -8.01
CA ARG A 515 37.57 -43.06 -7.00
C ARG A 515 37.25 -42.44 -5.64
N MET A 516 37.98 -41.40 -5.23
CA MET A 516 37.71 -40.70 -3.97
C MET A 516 36.41 -39.91 -4.03
N THR A 517 36.12 -39.26 -5.16
CA THR A 517 34.85 -38.58 -5.40
C THR A 517 33.66 -39.55 -5.30
N GLU A 518 33.77 -40.74 -5.86
CA GLU A 518 32.73 -41.78 -5.77
C GLU A 518 32.58 -42.30 -4.34
N LEU A 519 33.69 -42.53 -3.63
CA LEU A 519 33.67 -42.95 -2.23
C LEU A 519 33.00 -41.89 -1.35
N MET A 520 33.31 -40.61 -1.56
CA MET A 520 32.63 -39.50 -0.93
C MET A 520 31.14 -39.47 -1.29
N LYS A 521 30.75 -39.56 -2.56
CA LYS A 521 29.34 -39.56 -2.94
C LYS A 521 28.56 -40.75 -2.36
N THR A 522 29.23 -41.89 -2.15
CA THR A 522 28.62 -43.09 -1.58
C THR A 522 28.50 -42.99 -0.05
N ASN A 523 29.62 -42.74 0.64
CA ASN A 523 29.70 -42.72 2.10
C ASN A 523 29.14 -41.43 2.69
N LEU A 524 29.39 -40.31 2.01
CA LEU A 524 28.66 -39.09 2.29
C LEU A 524 27.25 -39.34 1.76
N GLY A 525 26.87 -39.14 0.49
CA GLY A 525 25.47 -39.21 0.00
C GLY A 525 24.41 -40.11 0.68
N ASN A 526 24.72 -41.31 1.18
CA ASN A 526 23.78 -42.24 1.82
C ASN A 526 23.63 -42.21 3.36
N THR A 527 24.34 -41.38 4.13
CA THR A 527 24.16 -41.38 5.62
C THR A 527 22.81 -40.77 6.03
N PRO A 528 22.04 -41.44 6.92
CA PRO A 528 20.78 -40.93 7.46
C PRO A 528 20.97 -39.69 8.35
N GLY A 529 19.94 -38.85 8.49
CA GLY A 529 19.89 -37.80 9.52
C GLY A 529 20.63 -36.50 9.20
N ARG A 530 21.04 -36.28 7.95
CA ARG A 530 21.77 -35.06 7.59
C ARG A 530 20.90 -33.84 7.42
N THR A 531 21.31 -32.78 8.07
CA THR A 531 20.77 -31.44 7.89
C THR A 531 21.69 -30.62 6.97
N TYR A 532 21.15 -29.56 6.35
CA TYR A 532 21.97 -28.62 5.57
C TYR A 532 23.05 -27.95 6.42
N LEU A 533 22.80 -27.80 7.73
CA LEU A 533 23.78 -27.32 8.69
C LEU A 533 24.97 -28.28 8.83
N TRP A 534 24.71 -29.59 8.96
CA TRP A 534 25.77 -30.60 9.00
C TRP A 534 26.66 -30.52 7.75
N ILE A 535 26.03 -30.42 6.57
CA ILE A 535 26.75 -30.28 5.29
C ILE A 535 27.58 -28.99 5.32
N THR A 536 27.01 -27.88 5.76
CA THR A 536 27.75 -26.61 5.83
C THR A 536 28.95 -26.71 6.76
N LEU A 537 28.75 -27.24 7.97
CA LEU A 537 29.81 -27.40 8.97
C LEU A 537 30.94 -28.28 8.47
N VAL A 538 30.62 -29.45 7.93
CA VAL A 538 31.61 -30.41 7.44
C VAL A 538 32.38 -29.86 6.25
N PHE A 539 31.68 -29.33 5.25
CA PHE A 539 32.30 -28.98 3.98
C PHE A 539 33.01 -27.62 4.04
N ASP A 540 32.43 -26.62 4.72
CA ASP A 540 33.10 -25.32 4.87
C ASP A 540 34.36 -25.47 5.76
N ASP A 541 34.36 -26.40 6.70
CA ASP A 541 35.50 -26.69 7.55
C ASP A 541 36.66 -27.34 6.78
N LEU A 542 36.33 -28.29 5.88
CA LEU A 542 37.29 -28.87 4.97
C LEU A 542 37.83 -27.85 3.96
N LEU A 543 37.01 -26.90 3.48
CA LEU A 543 37.44 -25.92 2.48
C LEU A 543 38.27 -24.77 3.06
N LYS A 544 38.03 -24.37 4.32
CA LYS A 544 38.70 -23.22 4.94
C LYS A 544 40.05 -23.52 5.58
N LYS A 545 40.41 -24.80 5.71
CA LYS A 545 41.78 -25.21 6.08
C LYS A 545 42.70 -25.06 4.86
N THR A 546 43.36 -23.93 4.74
CA THR A 546 44.46 -23.70 3.78
C THR A 546 45.80 -24.28 4.23
N SER A 547 45.95 -24.60 5.52
CA SER A 547 47.20 -25.12 6.11
C SER A 547 46.97 -26.49 6.75
N GLY A 548 47.42 -27.57 6.10
CA GLY A 548 47.52 -28.90 6.71
C GLY A 548 46.45 -29.94 6.36
N ILE A 549 45.56 -29.69 5.40
CA ILE A 549 44.79 -30.80 4.80
C ILE A 549 45.66 -31.50 3.77
N ASN A 550 46.13 -32.69 4.13
CA ASN A 550 46.64 -33.64 3.15
C ASN A 550 45.50 -34.54 2.65
N LYS A 551 45.72 -35.21 1.51
CA LYS A 551 44.73 -36.14 0.94
C LYS A 551 44.31 -37.20 1.95
N GLU A 552 45.22 -37.67 2.81
CA GLU A 552 44.98 -38.68 3.84
C GLU A 552 43.93 -38.26 4.89
N TYR A 553 43.92 -37.01 5.33
CA TYR A 553 42.88 -36.49 6.22
C TYR A 553 41.50 -36.58 5.54
N ILE A 554 41.42 -36.15 4.28
CA ILE A 554 40.20 -36.25 3.48
C ILE A 554 39.77 -37.71 3.30
N GLU A 555 40.70 -38.64 3.06
CA GLU A 555 40.37 -40.07 2.95
C GLU A 555 39.85 -40.65 4.27
N SER A 556 40.48 -40.29 5.39
CA SER A 556 40.05 -40.73 6.72
C SER A 556 38.66 -40.21 7.06
N PHE A 557 38.38 -38.96 6.66
CA PHE A 557 37.09 -38.31 6.83
C PHE A 557 36.01 -38.99 5.98
N ALA A 558 36.30 -39.27 4.71
CA ALA A 558 35.36 -39.93 3.80
C ALA A 558 35.04 -41.38 4.24
N LYS A 559 35.95 -42.04 4.97
CA LYS A 559 35.72 -43.34 5.60
C LYS A 559 34.91 -43.24 6.89
N ASN A 560 35.15 -42.19 7.70
CA ASN A 560 34.54 -42.00 9.02
C ASN A 560 33.90 -40.60 9.19
N PRO A 561 32.80 -40.31 8.47
CA PRO A 561 32.11 -39.03 8.61
C PRO A 561 31.53 -38.85 10.02
N PRO A 562 31.40 -37.60 10.54
CA PRO A 562 30.64 -37.32 11.75
C PRO A 562 29.20 -37.83 11.60
N LYS A 563 28.62 -38.40 12.66
CA LYS A 563 27.28 -39.01 12.55
C LYS A 563 26.20 -37.93 12.50
N ASP A 564 26.37 -36.88 13.29
CA ASP A 564 25.42 -35.78 13.42
C ASP A 564 26.13 -34.43 13.64
N VAL A 565 25.34 -33.41 13.95
CA VAL A 565 25.80 -32.04 14.16
C VAL A 565 26.63 -31.91 15.45
N ASP A 566 26.27 -32.64 16.51
CA ASP A 566 26.96 -32.59 17.80
C ASP A 566 28.33 -33.26 17.72
N ASP A 567 28.41 -34.42 17.06
CA ASP A 567 29.66 -35.07 16.68
C ASP A 567 30.56 -34.13 15.86
N THR A 568 29.96 -33.28 15.03
CA THR A 568 30.70 -32.31 14.22
C THR A 568 31.25 -31.19 15.09
N TYR A 569 30.47 -30.67 16.05
CA TYR A 569 30.93 -29.69 17.02
C TYR A 569 32.04 -30.23 17.92
N GLU A 570 31.86 -31.42 18.46
CA GLU A 570 32.88 -32.08 19.28
C GLU A 570 34.17 -32.30 18.46
N LYS A 571 34.05 -32.76 17.21
CA LYS A 571 35.21 -32.86 16.32
C LYS A 571 35.85 -31.51 16.01
N ILE A 572 35.11 -30.40 15.95
CA ILE A 572 35.68 -29.06 15.76
C ILE A 572 36.44 -28.63 17.03
N LEU A 573 35.82 -28.78 18.20
CA LEU A 573 36.42 -28.39 19.49
C LEU A 573 37.63 -29.24 19.89
N ASN A 574 37.59 -30.54 19.62
CA ASN A 574 38.68 -31.46 19.96
C ASN A 574 39.93 -31.26 19.11
N ARG A 575 39.92 -30.37 18.11
CA ARG A 575 41.09 -30.07 17.27
C ARG A 575 42.09 -29.15 17.95
N SER A 576 41.63 -28.23 18.79
CA SER A 576 42.52 -27.37 19.58
C SER A 576 43.38 -28.17 20.56
N LYS A 577 43.01 -29.43 20.88
CA LYS A 577 43.83 -30.37 21.66
C LYS A 577 45.12 -30.81 20.96
N THR A 578 45.19 -30.71 19.63
CA THR A 578 46.27 -31.32 18.83
C THR A 578 47.36 -30.35 18.38
N GLN A 579 47.21 -29.04 18.63
CA GLN A 579 48.12 -28.02 18.07
C GLN A 579 49.13 -27.44 19.08
N SER A 580 48.89 -27.48 20.39
CA SER A 580 49.85 -26.97 21.39
C SER A 580 50.02 -27.88 22.62
N PRO A 581 51.26 -28.13 23.09
CA PRO A 581 51.49 -28.81 24.36
C PRO A 581 51.13 -27.87 25.53
N GLY A 582 50.15 -28.25 26.37
CA GLY A 582 49.91 -27.58 27.66
C GLY A 582 48.48 -27.14 28.00
N ASN A 583 47.44 -27.57 27.28
CA ASN A 583 46.02 -27.23 27.54
C ASN A 583 45.66 -25.72 27.50
N GLN A 584 46.59 -24.82 27.14
CA GLN A 584 46.34 -23.38 27.08
C GLN A 584 45.30 -23.03 26.00
N ASP A 585 45.37 -23.66 24.83
CA ASP A 585 44.40 -23.47 23.73
C ASP A 585 42.97 -23.88 24.13
N LEU A 586 42.82 -24.89 25.00
CA LEU A 586 41.51 -25.30 25.51
C LEU A 586 40.92 -24.28 26.47
N LYS A 587 41.76 -23.71 27.36
CA LYS A 587 41.33 -22.65 28.27
C LYS A 587 40.91 -21.40 27.48
N ARG A 588 41.71 -21.00 26.50
CA ARG A 588 41.42 -19.89 25.58
C ARG A 588 40.14 -20.13 24.77
N THR A 589 39.98 -21.31 24.16
CA THR A 589 38.75 -21.71 23.44
C THR A 589 37.53 -21.64 24.35
N ARG A 590 37.62 -22.16 25.58
CA ARG A 590 36.54 -22.12 26.55
C ARG A 590 36.17 -20.69 26.92
N ASN A 591 37.14 -19.83 27.20
CA ASN A 591 36.91 -18.43 27.56
C ASN A 591 36.19 -17.69 26.42
N ILE A 592 36.69 -17.81 25.17
CA ILE A 592 36.06 -17.19 23.99
C ILE A 592 34.58 -17.62 23.88
N LEU A 593 34.32 -18.93 23.94
CA LEU A 593 32.96 -19.46 23.81
C LEU A 593 32.05 -19.01 24.96
N GLN A 594 32.55 -19.02 26.20
CA GLN A 594 31.80 -18.52 27.35
C GLN A 594 31.43 -17.05 27.21
N MET A 595 32.36 -16.22 26.74
CA MET A 595 32.11 -14.79 26.52
C MET A 595 31.06 -14.57 25.43
N VAL A 596 31.18 -15.27 24.29
CA VAL A 596 30.20 -15.19 23.19
C VAL A 596 28.82 -15.67 23.63
N VAL A 597 28.72 -16.78 24.37
CA VAL A 597 27.45 -17.36 24.83
C VAL A 597 26.79 -16.51 25.93
N ALA A 598 27.58 -15.94 26.84
CA ALA A 598 27.10 -15.14 27.96
C ALA A 598 26.81 -13.68 27.60
N ALA A 599 27.33 -13.19 26.47
CA ALA A 599 27.12 -11.82 26.05
C ALA A 599 25.63 -11.54 25.81
N ARG A 600 25.16 -10.38 26.29
CA ARG A 600 23.77 -9.94 26.10
C ARG A 600 23.48 -9.54 24.63
N ARG A 601 24.52 -9.14 23.91
CA ARG A 601 24.50 -8.79 22.48
C ARG A 601 25.78 -9.31 21.83
N PRO A 602 25.81 -9.46 20.50
CA PRO A 602 27.04 -9.79 19.77
C PRO A 602 28.19 -8.83 20.12
N LEU A 603 29.34 -9.42 20.48
CA LEU A 603 30.56 -8.68 20.82
C LEU A 603 31.28 -8.23 19.55
N THR A 604 31.85 -7.03 19.54
CA THR A 604 32.74 -6.59 18.45
C THR A 604 34.12 -7.23 18.58
N LEU A 605 34.92 -7.23 17.50
CA LEU A 605 36.31 -7.67 17.59
C LEU A 605 37.13 -6.78 18.53
N GLN A 606 36.86 -5.47 18.53
CA GLN A 606 37.47 -4.54 19.47
C GLN A 606 37.13 -4.86 20.93
N GLU A 607 35.89 -5.25 21.22
CA GLU A 607 35.50 -5.69 22.57
C GLU A 607 36.24 -6.97 22.96
N MET A 608 36.38 -7.91 22.01
CA MET A 608 37.08 -9.17 22.25
C MET A 608 38.60 -9.01 22.38
N SER A 609 39.21 -8.04 21.68
CA SER A 609 40.65 -7.76 21.76
C SER A 609 41.08 -7.29 23.14
N ILE A 610 40.19 -6.60 23.84
CA ILE A 610 40.41 -6.17 25.22
C ILE A 610 40.05 -7.31 26.18
N ALA A 611 38.93 -7.98 25.94
CA ALA A 611 38.36 -8.89 26.92
C ALA A 611 39.08 -10.24 26.98
N LEU A 612 39.66 -10.74 25.88
CA LEU A 612 40.37 -12.03 25.87
C LEU A 612 41.64 -12.01 26.75
N PRO A 613 42.56 -11.03 26.62
CA PRO A 613 43.73 -10.91 27.50
C PRO A 613 43.38 -10.78 29.00
N LEU A 614 42.26 -10.11 29.32
CA LEU A 614 41.75 -9.98 30.70
C LEU A 614 41.33 -11.32 31.33
N THR A 615 40.98 -12.32 30.52
CA THR A 615 40.64 -13.67 31.01
C THR A 615 41.86 -14.58 31.17
N GLU A 616 43.01 -14.15 30.65
CA GLU A 616 44.24 -14.93 30.62
C GLU A 616 45.22 -14.50 31.72
N HIS A 617 45.10 -13.26 32.20
CA HIS A 617 45.98 -12.66 33.21
C HIS A 617 45.23 -12.32 34.51
N GLU A 618 45.91 -12.48 35.65
CA GLU A 618 45.41 -12.03 36.95
C GLU A 618 45.81 -10.57 37.22
N PRO A 619 45.01 -9.79 37.97
CA PRO A 619 45.37 -8.42 38.32
C PRO A 619 46.68 -8.36 39.12
N PRO A 620 47.51 -7.30 38.98
CA PRO A 620 47.18 -6.03 38.32
C PRO A 620 47.51 -5.96 36.82
N TYR A 621 46.62 -5.34 36.06
CA TYR A 621 46.59 -5.31 34.60
C TYR A 621 47.52 -4.28 33.92
N LYS A 622 48.66 -3.96 34.53
CA LYS A 622 49.46 -2.78 34.14
C LYS A 622 50.17 -2.91 32.79
N ASP A 623 50.41 -4.13 32.31
CA ASP A 623 51.17 -4.42 31.09
C ASP A 623 50.28 -4.92 29.92
N LEU A 624 48.95 -4.85 30.07
CA LEU A 624 47.99 -5.40 29.10
C LEU A 624 47.90 -4.62 27.78
N VAL A 625 48.36 -3.37 27.74
CA VAL A 625 48.31 -2.54 26.52
C VAL A 625 49.14 -3.16 25.40
N ASP A 626 50.26 -3.81 25.75
CA ASP A 626 51.15 -4.47 24.78
C ASP A 626 50.63 -5.85 24.33
N GLU A 627 49.59 -6.38 24.98
CA GLU A 627 48.96 -7.67 24.66
C GLU A 627 47.62 -7.53 23.91
N ILE A 628 47.12 -6.30 23.74
CA ILE A 628 45.94 -6.04 22.91
C ILE A 628 46.33 -6.27 21.45
N ASP A 629 45.88 -7.40 20.92
CA ASP A 629 46.07 -7.72 19.51
C ASP A 629 45.15 -6.87 18.62
N THR A 630 45.54 -6.74 17.37
CA THR A 630 44.72 -6.17 16.30
C THR A 630 43.42 -6.95 16.13
N GLU A 631 42.36 -6.30 15.63
CA GLU A 631 41.08 -6.97 15.35
C GLU A 631 41.27 -8.23 14.49
N GLU A 632 42.11 -8.17 13.46
CA GLU A 632 42.43 -9.32 12.61
C GLU A 632 43.22 -10.42 13.36
N GLY A 633 44.15 -10.06 14.24
CA GLY A 633 44.89 -11.05 15.04
C GLY A 633 43.99 -11.79 16.03
N VAL A 634 43.06 -11.07 16.68
CA VAL A 634 42.02 -11.65 17.53
C VAL A 634 41.08 -12.55 16.71
N TRP A 635 40.69 -12.11 15.52
CA TRP A 635 39.86 -12.92 14.64
C TRP A 635 40.55 -14.23 14.23
N ASN A 636 41.84 -14.19 13.91
CA ASN A 636 42.64 -15.38 13.63
C ASN A 636 42.71 -16.30 14.86
N THR A 637 42.93 -15.74 16.06
CA THR A 637 42.92 -16.50 17.31
C THR A 637 41.57 -17.19 17.55
N ILE A 638 40.45 -16.49 17.35
CA ILE A 638 39.10 -17.06 17.45
C ILE A 638 38.91 -18.15 16.38
N ARG A 639 39.44 -17.97 15.18
CA ARG A 639 39.36 -18.95 14.10
C ARG A 639 40.10 -20.23 14.45
N ASP A 640 41.29 -20.11 15.02
CA ASP A 640 42.13 -21.24 15.41
C ASP A 640 41.53 -21.99 16.60
N CYS A 641 41.01 -21.26 17.59
CA CYS A 641 40.43 -21.84 18.80
C CYS A 641 39.04 -22.46 18.55
N CYS A 642 38.14 -21.71 17.91
CA CYS A 642 36.72 -22.06 17.82
C CYS A 642 36.31 -22.60 16.45
N GLY A 643 37.20 -22.61 15.45
CA GLY A 643 36.89 -23.06 14.11
C GLY A 643 35.68 -22.32 13.53
N LEU A 644 34.74 -23.06 12.94
CA LEU A 644 33.51 -22.51 12.37
C LEU A 644 32.41 -22.19 13.38
N LEU A 645 32.57 -22.50 14.67
CA LEU A 645 31.51 -22.32 15.66
C LEU A 645 31.18 -20.84 15.88
N VAL A 646 32.16 -19.98 15.70
CA VAL A 646 32.02 -18.52 15.74
C VAL A 646 32.20 -17.97 14.33
N ILE A 647 31.40 -16.98 13.93
CA ILE A 647 31.51 -16.26 12.66
C ILE A 647 31.61 -14.75 12.90
N ARG A 648 32.24 -14.03 11.96
CA ARG A 648 32.31 -12.56 11.94
C ARG A 648 31.33 -12.04 10.91
N VAL A 649 30.49 -11.08 11.31
CA VAL A 649 29.59 -10.31 10.43
C VAL A 649 29.69 -8.85 10.85
N ASP A 650 30.09 -7.96 9.94
CA ASP A 650 30.23 -6.52 10.19
C ASP A 650 30.93 -6.20 11.53
N ASP A 651 32.10 -6.82 11.71
CA ASP A 651 32.95 -6.74 12.90
C ASP A 651 32.40 -7.32 14.21
N ARG A 652 31.22 -7.93 14.18
CA ARG A 652 30.62 -8.59 15.33
C ARG A 652 30.76 -10.11 15.27
N LEU A 653 30.90 -10.71 16.45
CA LEU A 653 31.05 -12.14 16.68
C LEU A 653 29.70 -12.79 16.97
N TYR A 654 29.39 -13.83 16.20
CA TYR A 654 28.16 -14.62 16.32
C TYR A 654 28.48 -16.09 16.43
N LEU A 655 27.61 -16.86 17.07
CA LEU A 655 27.60 -18.30 16.86
C LEU A 655 27.12 -18.58 15.43
N LEU A 656 27.68 -19.62 14.80
CA LEU A 656 27.28 -20.00 13.45
C LEU A 656 25.78 -20.33 13.37
N HIS A 657 25.25 -20.96 14.42
CA HIS A 657 23.87 -21.40 14.49
C HIS A 657 23.45 -21.59 15.95
N GLN A 658 22.16 -21.41 16.25
CA GLN A 658 21.59 -21.56 17.60
C GLN A 658 21.88 -22.94 18.24
N THR A 659 22.01 -24.00 17.42
CA THR A 659 22.39 -25.34 17.90
C THR A 659 23.77 -25.39 18.52
N VAL A 660 24.68 -24.48 18.16
CA VAL A 660 25.98 -24.36 18.83
C VAL A 660 25.77 -23.91 20.27
N ARG A 661 24.85 -22.96 20.51
CA ARG A 661 24.51 -22.50 21.86
C ARG A 661 23.93 -23.63 22.70
N GLU A 662 22.98 -24.37 22.13
CA GLU A 662 22.34 -25.53 22.78
C GLU A 662 23.32 -26.66 23.10
N PHE A 663 24.35 -26.84 22.27
CA PHE A 663 25.41 -27.81 22.53
C PHE A 663 26.35 -27.36 23.66
N LEU A 664 26.57 -26.05 23.83
CA LEU A 664 27.51 -25.48 24.80
C LEU A 664 26.91 -25.25 26.20
N VAL A 665 25.59 -25.12 26.31
CA VAL A 665 24.83 -24.79 27.54
C VAL A 665 24.06 -26.01 28.03
#